data_AF-A0A2E7L9F0-F1
#
_entry.id   AF-A0A2E7L9F0-F1
#
_cell.length_a   1.000
_cell.length_b   1.000
_cell.length_c   1.000
_cell.angle_alpha   90.00
_cell.angle_beta   90.00
_cell.angle_gamma   90.00
#
_symmetry.space_group_name_H-M   'P 1'
#
loop_
_entity.id
_entity.type
_entity.pdbx_description
1 polymer ?
#
loop_
_entity_poly.entity_id
_entity_poly.type
_entity_poly.pdbx_seq_one_letter_code
_entity_poly.pdbx_strand_id
1 'polypeptide(L)'
;MHMLDLLVLLCYFLLMVAIGVYCSLRIKAQEDYFLGGRSFGKLLQTFAAFGAGTGSSDPVNTGRTTFTGGMSGMWSVMFWLFVTPFYWITGVWYRRMRLLTLGDWYVERYESRGLGAAYSIFGVFFFMIYGSMFFSAIAKTAEPMMLGSAVAVSAEASGTTANSGTLDQDKSNRVSVLGTKVKLQTVLIPVIAVVVVAYGIAGGLAAAYFTDLIQGICIIGLSVMLIPIGLNALSDNPELNPGGKNGFQVMHEQLPESFFDVIGNSGSEISLLYLTAMVLANLTGIVVQPHFIATGGGSAKTEYNARVGLVVGNFLKRFCTLGWVLTALIAATLYADVPALVENPDLTWGYASMQLLGPGFRGLMLACLLAALMSSVDAQMVVGAGLIVRNLYVPFLRPDASERECLWAGRLTGMIVVAGACFFALTFYDMLKQLELTFWFPLVFASPFWIGMYWRRATGRAAWITVVYCLFFFFVIPFFGPKVFTSLRTNAALMTRTPHTVTTSPTVVSRSMLRQKLSEAELVWAAAGQDLTGPELAQHNATKPRSLSPEKIEIPGPEGMQVIEAGVTRLPQIKTSKSTSIFWSSIEPVDETIALEVVATDVNERTGAIQETLDYPAGTLLQGTGSLKLNLLFYKPLGVDLGSQSISSLKSLDLFPKIAMPFLVMIIASLLTRKNSEEALERYYAKMKTPVDPNPEADQQKLAAAYADPSTCERVKLFPNSDLEFQKPTTEDIVGFTLSFLICFAIIGMAFWITTLGV
;
A
#
# COMPACT_ATOMS: atom_id res chain seq x y z
N MET A 1 -18.22 -13.67 -18.13
CA MET A 1 -17.53 -12.64 -18.95
C MET A 1 -18.00 -12.75 -20.39
N HIS A 2 -18.08 -11.63 -21.13
CA HIS A 2 -18.47 -11.63 -22.54
C HIS A 2 -17.35 -12.22 -23.42
N MET A 3 -17.67 -12.79 -24.58
CA MET A 3 -16.66 -13.40 -25.46
C MET A 3 -15.59 -12.38 -25.91
N LEU A 4 -16.01 -11.13 -26.12
CA LEU A 4 -15.11 -10.03 -26.48
C LEU A 4 -14.11 -9.71 -25.36
N ASP A 5 -14.51 -9.85 -24.08
CA ASP A 5 -13.60 -9.68 -22.94
C ASP A 5 -12.48 -10.73 -22.96
N LEU A 6 -12.85 -12.00 -23.20
CA LEU A 6 -11.92 -13.12 -23.25
C LEU A 6 -10.94 -12.99 -24.43
N LEU A 7 -11.43 -12.55 -25.60
CA LEU A 7 -10.59 -12.32 -26.77
C LEU A 7 -9.56 -11.21 -26.51
N VAL A 8 -10.00 -10.08 -25.96
CA VAL A 8 -9.10 -8.96 -25.64
C VAL A 8 -8.06 -9.38 -24.60
N LEU A 9 -8.48 -10.12 -23.56
CA LEU A 9 -7.60 -10.65 -22.54
C LEU A 9 -6.54 -11.60 -23.14
N LEU A 10 -6.94 -12.52 -24.03
CA LEU A 10 -6.03 -13.42 -24.73
C LEU A 10 -5.03 -12.65 -25.60
N CYS A 11 -5.50 -11.70 -26.42
CA CYS A 11 -4.65 -10.87 -27.28
C CYS A 11 -3.63 -10.07 -26.46
N TYR A 12 -4.05 -9.53 -25.31
CA TYR A 12 -3.17 -8.81 -24.40
C TYR A 12 -2.05 -9.71 -23.87
N PHE A 13 -2.37 -10.89 -23.35
CA PHE A 13 -1.35 -11.81 -22.82
C PHE A 13 -0.39 -12.31 -23.91
N LEU A 14 -0.88 -12.59 -25.12
CA LEU A 14 -0.03 -12.94 -26.25
C LEU A 14 0.96 -11.82 -26.60
N LEU A 15 0.51 -10.57 -26.56
CA LEU A 15 1.38 -9.41 -26.76
C LEU A 15 2.47 -9.33 -25.69
N MET A 16 2.11 -9.52 -24.41
CA MET A 16 3.08 -9.50 -23.31
C MET A 16 4.14 -10.61 -23.45
N VAL A 17 3.72 -11.83 -23.79
CA VAL A 17 4.64 -12.95 -24.04
C VAL A 17 5.55 -12.64 -25.23
N ALA A 18 5.02 -12.08 -26.32
CA ALA A 18 5.82 -11.69 -27.48
C ALA A 18 6.90 -10.65 -27.12
N ILE A 19 6.57 -9.65 -26.30
CA ILE A 19 7.53 -8.65 -25.79
C ILE A 19 8.61 -9.32 -24.93
N GLY A 20 8.21 -10.23 -24.03
CA GLY A 20 9.14 -10.99 -23.19
C GLY A 20 10.12 -11.82 -24.01
N VAL A 21 9.62 -12.57 -24.99
CA VAL A 21 10.46 -13.35 -25.92
C VAL A 21 11.39 -12.44 -26.70
N TYR A 22 10.88 -11.35 -27.29
CA TYR A 22 11.69 -10.40 -28.04
C TYR A 22 12.84 -9.81 -27.22
N CYS A 23 12.57 -9.41 -25.97
CA CYS A 23 13.59 -8.89 -25.07
C CYS A 23 14.60 -9.96 -24.67
N SER A 24 14.14 -11.19 -24.40
CA SER A 24 15.01 -12.31 -24.01
C SER A 24 16.11 -12.59 -25.04
N LEU A 25 15.80 -12.44 -26.33
CA LEU A 25 16.75 -12.67 -27.44
C LEU A 25 17.87 -11.62 -27.50
N ARG A 26 17.74 -10.50 -26.78
CA ARG A 26 18.71 -9.39 -26.75
C ARG A 26 19.61 -9.38 -25.52
N ILE A 27 19.36 -10.26 -24.56
CA ILE A 27 20.13 -10.32 -23.31
C ILE A 27 21.42 -11.08 -23.57
N LYS A 28 22.56 -10.38 -23.45
CA LYS A 28 23.89 -10.98 -23.65
C LYS A 28 24.71 -11.00 -22.36
N ALA A 29 24.53 -10.00 -21.49
CA ALA A 29 25.24 -9.88 -20.22
C ALA A 29 24.30 -9.69 -19.02
N GLN A 30 24.85 -9.80 -17.81
CA GLN A 30 24.11 -9.54 -16.57
C GLN A 30 23.53 -8.12 -16.50
N GLU A 31 24.25 -7.11 -17.01
CA GLU A 31 23.77 -5.73 -17.03
C GLU A 31 22.55 -5.54 -17.93
N ASP A 32 22.45 -6.28 -19.04
CA ASP A 32 21.26 -6.29 -19.90
C ASP A 32 20.06 -6.88 -19.17
N TYR A 33 20.27 -7.97 -18.43
CA TYR A 33 19.22 -8.64 -17.68
C TYR A 33 18.73 -7.82 -16.49
N PHE A 34 19.63 -7.27 -15.68
CA PHE A 34 19.29 -6.60 -14.42
C PHE A 34 19.02 -5.10 -14.53
N LEU A 35 19.62 -4.39 -15.50
CA LEU A 35 19.48 -2.94 -15.65
C LEU A 35 19.08 -2.50 -17.08
N GLY A 36 18.81 -3.44 -17.99
CA GLY A 36 18.45 -3.11 -19.38
C GLY A 36 19.55 -2.37 -20.13
N GLY A 37 20.81 -2.64 -19.80
CA GLY A 37 21.97 -1.97 -20.41
C GLY A 37 22.04 -0.47 -20.13
N ARG A 38 21.33 0.02 -19.10
CA ARG A 38 21.24 1.44 -18.71
C ARG A 38 20.88 2.37 -19.88
N SER A 39 20.03 1.90 -20.78
CA SER A 39 19.75 2.56 -22.06
C SER A 39 18.43 3.34 -22.06
N PHE A 40 17.66 3.26 -20.97
CA PHE A 40 16.29 3.74 -20.96
C PHE A 40 16.17 5.27 -20.96
N GLY A 41 15.32 5.78 -21.86
CA GLY A 41 14.96 7.18 -21.97
C GLY A 41 13.89 7.62 -20.97
N LYS A 42 13.54 8.91 -21.00
CA LYS A 42 12.57 9.54 -20.08
C LYS A 42 11.23 8.81 -20.04
N LEU A 43 10.65 8.52 -21.22
CA LEU A 43 9.32 7.91 -21.32
C LEU A 43 9.26 6.54 -20.63
N LEU A 44 10.21 5.67 -20.95
CA LEU A 44 10.23 4.32 -20.40
C LEU A 44 10.53 4.34 -18.89
N GLN A 45 11.40 5.26 -18.44
CA GLN A 45 11.63 5.50 -17.01
C GLN A 45 10.39 6.06 -16.30
N THR A 46 9.64 6.94 -16.94
CA THR A 46 8.37 7.48 -16.41
C THR A 46 7.36 6.36 -16.18
N PHE A 47 7.18 5.48 -17.16
CA PHE A 47 6.22 4.39 -17.02
C PHE A 47 6.72 3.25 -16.13
N ALA A 48 8.02 2.99 -16.06
CA ALA A 48 8.60 2.08 -15.08
C ALA A 48 8.43 2.60 -13.64
N ALA A 49 8.66 3.90 -13.42
CA ALA A 49 8.42 4.53 -12.12
C ALA A 49 6.92 4.61 -11.79
N PHE A 50 6.07 4.84 -12.79
CA PHE A 50 4.62 4.78 -12.64
C PHE A 50 4.15 3.36 -12.29
N GLY A 51 4.64 2.32 -12.98
CA GLY A 51 4.29 0.92 -12.76
C GLY A 51 4.80 0.40 -11.41
N ALA A 52 6.08 0.57 -11.12
CA ALA A 52 6.66 0.21 -9.82
C ALA A 52 6.04 1.00 -8.66
N GLY A 53 5.63 2.25 -8.93
CA GLY A 53 4.88 3.06 -8.01
C GLY A 53 3.44 2.59 -7.84
N THR A 54 2.77 2.11 -8.90
CA THR A 54 1.34 1.78 -8.97
C THR A 54 1.13 0.28 -8.84
N GLY A 55 0.98 -0.18 -7.60
CA GLY A 55 0.52 -1.54 -7.35
C GLY A 55 -0.95 -1.71 -7.72
N SER A 56 -1.36 -2.92 -8.08
CA SER A 56 -2.79 -3.30 -8.15
C SER A 56 -3.54 -3.05 -6.84
N SER A 57 -2.82 -2.89 -5.73
CA SER A 57 -3.35 -2.54 -4.41
C SER A 57 -3.78 -1.08 -4.25
N ASP A 58 -3.22 -0.13 -5.00
CA ASP A 58 -3.50 1.29 -4.79
C ASP A 58 -4.95 1.69 -5.15
N PRO A 59 -5.51 1.27 -6.32
CA PRO A 59 -6.92 1.52 -6.63
C PRO A 59 -7.87 0.85 -5.64
N VAL A 60 -7.50 -0.34 -5.13
CA VAL A 60 -8.28 -1.07 -4.10
C VAL A 60 -8.30 -0.30 -2.79
N ASN A 61 -7.14 0.11 -2.29
CA ASN A 61 -7.03 0.87 -1.05
C ASN A 61 -7.74 2.21 -1.14
N THR A 62 -7.55 2.93 -2.25
CA THR A 62 -8.23 4.20 -2.51
C THR A 62 -9.74 4.00 -2.59
N GLY A 63 -10.19 2.98 -3.32
CA GLY A 63 -11.59 2.61 -3.45
C GLY A 63 -12.24 2.28 -2.11
N ARG A 64 -11.62 1.38 -1.33
CA ARG A 64 -12.07 0.98 0.01
C ARG A 64 -12.21 2.18 0.93
N THR A 65 -11.14 2.95 1.10
CA THR A 65 -11.08 4.06 2.07
C THR A 65 -11.96 5.23 1.65
N THR A 66 -12.17 5.45 0.35
CA THR A 66 -13.09 6.49 -0.15
C THR A 66 -14.55 6.05 -0.04
N PHE A 67 -14.85 4.77 -0.28
CA PHE A 67 -16.20 4.23 -0.13
C PHE A 67 -16.69 4.32 1.33
N THR A 68 -15.81 4.07 2.30
CA THR A 68 -16.17 4.09 3.73
C THR A 68 -15.99 5.45 4.40
N GLY A 69 -15.03 6.27 3.94
CA GLY A 69 -14.61 7.51 4.62
C GLY A 69 -14.60 8.77 3.75
N GLY A 70 -15.08 8.69 2.51
CA GLY A 70 -15.09 9.81 1.56
C GLY A 70 -13.69 10.23 1.08
N MET A 71 -13.59 11.45 0.55
CA MET A 71 -12.38 11.98 -0.08
C MET A 71 -11.14 12.00 0.82
N SER A 72 -11.32 12.10 2.14
CA SER A 72 -10.21 11.97 3.10
C SER A 72 -9.47 10.62 2.99
N GLY A 73 -10.15 9.58 2.49
CA GLY A 73 -9.58 8.27 2.20
C GLY A 73 -8.42 8.32 1.20
N MET A 74 -8.33 9.33 0.34
CA MET A 74 -7.23 9.49 -0.62
C MET A 74 -5.84 9.49 0.06
N TRP A 75 -5.75 9.98 1.30
CA TRP A 75 -4.49 10.07 2.04
C TRP A 75 -3.90 8.70 2.40
N SER A 76 -4.69 7.62 2.30
CA SER A 76 -4.20 6.24 2.41
C SER A 76 -3.12 5.90 1.37
N VAL A 77 -3.11 6.61 0.24
CA VAL A 77 -2.14 6.44 -0.85
C VAL A 77 -1.43 7.76 -1.18
N MET A 78 -2.07 8.91 -0.94
CA MET A 78 -1.56 10.23 -1.31
C MET A 78 -0.45 10.75 -0.39
N PHE A 79 -0.15 10.09 0.74
CA PHE A 79 0.99 10.47 1.59
C PHE A 79 2.33 10.47 0.82
N TRP A 80 2.47 9.61 -0.18
CA TRP A 80 3.63 9.57 -1.08
C TRP A 80 3.83 10.86 -1.91
N LEU A 81 2.80 11.70 -2.03
CA LEU A 81 2.87 12.97 -2.74
C LEU A 81 4.03 13.84 -2.23
N PHE A 82 4.26 13.86 -0.91
CA PHE A 82 5.32 14.65 -0.28
C PHE A 82 6.71 14.01 -0.38
N VAL A 83 6.79 12.73 -0.74
CA VAL A 83 8.06 12.03 -1.01
C VAL A 83 8.55 12.33 -2.43
N THR A 84 7.63 12.53 -3.39
CA THR A 84 7.96 12.73 -4.81
C THR A 84 8.99 13.83 -5.10
N PRO A 85 8.96 15.02 -4.46
CA PRO A 85 9.99 16.05 -4.70
C PRO A 85 11.41 15.56 -4.39
N PHE A 86 11.58 14.68 -3.40
CA PHE A 86 12.89 14.12 -3.05
C PHE A 86 13.43 13.19 -4.14
N TYR A 87 12.56 12.57 -4.94
CA TYR A 87 12.98 11.74 -6.07
C TYR A 87 13.74 12.52 -7.15
N TRP A 88 13.52 13.83 -7.24
CA TRP A 88 14.34 14.69 -8.10
C TRP A 88 15.81 14.64 -7.69
N ILE A 89 16.10 14.49 -6.41
CA ILE A 89 17.45 14.41 -5.86
C ILE A 89 17.93 12.96 -5.87
N THR A 90 17.12 12.02 -5.39
CA THR A 90 17.54 10.62 -5.23
C THR A 90 17.77 9.91 -6.55
N GLY A 91 17.07 10.31 -7.63
CA GLY A 91 17.25 9.74 -8.97
C GLY A 91 18.70 9.80 -9.47
N VAL A 92 19.43 10.85 -9.06
CA VAL A 92 20.86 11.01 -9.38
C VAL A 92 21.72 9.99 -8.65
N TRP A 93 21.39 9.69 -7.39
CA TRP A 93 22.22 8.82 -6.55
C TRP A 93 22.35 7.45 -7.18
N TYR A 94 21.22 6.82 -7.53
CA TYR A 94 21.22 5.49 -8.12
C TYR A 94 21.93 5.46 -9.46
N ARG A 95 21.81 6.53 -10.26
CA ARG A 95 22.51 6.60 -11.53
C ARG A 95 24.03 6.73 -11.36
N ARG A 96 24.50 7.51 -10.37
CA ARG A 96 25.93 7.71 -10.06
C ARG A 96 26.58 6.54 -9.34
N MET A 97 25.81 5.71 -8.63
CA MET A 97 26.34 4.51 -7.98
C MET A 97 27.05 3.59 -9.00
N ARG A 98 26.54 3.48 -10.23
CA ARG A 98 27.07 2.57 -11.28
C ARG A 98 27.14 1.11 -10.82
N LEU A 99 26.29 0.73 -9.87
CA LEU A 99 26.18 -0.62 -9.32
C LEU A 99 24.99 -1.37 -9.94
N LEU A 100 24.96 -2.69 -9.78
CA LEU A 100 23.83 -3.52 -10.18
C LEU A 100 22.82 -3.68 -9.04
N THR A 101 23.29 -3.73 -7.80
CA THR A 101 22.43 -3.95 -6.63
C THR A 101 22.76 -2.97 -5.50
N LEU A 102 21.78 -2.73 -4.62
CA LEU A 102 22.03 -2.01 -3.36
C LEU A 102 22.91 -2.82 -2.40
N GLY A 103 22.97 -4.15 -2.53
CA GLY A 103 23.94 -4.97 -1.80
C GLY A 103 25.38 -4.58 -2.13
N ASP A 104 25.69 -4.37 -3.42
CA ASP A 104 27.02 -3.93 -3.87
C ASP A 104 27.38 -2.58 -3.23
N TRP A 105 26.39 -1.71 -3.00
CA TRP A 105 26.61 -0.39 -2.40
C TRP A 105 27.09 -0.52 -0.95
N TYR A 106 26.51 -1.44 -0.16
CA TYR A 106 26.98 -1.71 1.19
C TYR A 106 28.38 -2.30 1.20
N VAL A 107 28.71 -3.16 0.23
CA VAL A 107 30.06 -3.73 0.11
C VAL A 107 31.07 -2.65 -0.20
N GLU A 108 30.78 -1.77 -1.16
CA GLU A 108 31.69 -0.71 -1.57
C GLU A 108 31.83 0.39 -0.51
N ARG A 109 30.72 0.86 0.07
CA ARG A 109 30.73 1.95 1.05
C ARG A 109 31.35 1.52 2.38
N TYR A 110 31.11 0.30 2.83
CA TYR A 110 31.52 -0.18 4.16
C TYR A 110 32.64 -1.22 4.15
N GLU A 111 33.16 -1.58 2.97
CA GLU A 111 34.20 -2.59 2.77
C GLU A 111 33.82 -3.95 3.39
N SER A 112 32.51 -4.25 3.40
CA SER A 112 31.95 -5.38 4.14
C SER A 112 31.08 -6.25 3.24
N ARG A 113 31.66 -7.36 2.76
CA ARG A 113 30.91 -8.39 2.01
C ARG A 113 29.75 -8.97 2.83
N GLY A 114 29.93 -9.09 4.14
CA GLY A 114 28.89 -9.58 5.05
C GLY A 114 27.68 -8.65 5.12
N LEU A 115 27.90 -7.32 5.07
CA LEU A 115 26.79 -6.35 5.10
C LEU A 115 26.00 -6.39 3.78
N GLY A 116 26.69 -6.55 2.64
CA GLY A 116 26.04 -6.81 1.35
C GLY A 116 25.20 -8.09 1.36
N ALA A 117 25.73 -9.20 1.91
CA ALA A 117 24.99 -10.45 2.06
C ALA A 117 23.76 -10.32 2.98
N ALA A 118 23.91 -9.65 4.13
CA ALA A 118 22.82 -9.39 5.06
C ALA A 118 21.70 -8.57 4.39
N TYR A 119 22.08 -7.53 3.63
CA TYR A 119 21.13 -6.75 2.85
C TYR A 119 20.44 -7.58 1.77
N SER A 120 21.14 -8.51 1.11
CA SER A 120 20.52 -9.40 0.11
C SER A 120 19.49 -10.36 0.71
N ILE A 121 19.78 -10.94 1.89
CA ILE A 121 18.80 -11.79 2.61
C ILE A 121 17.58 -10.95 2.99
N PHE A 122 17.81 -9.76 3.53
CA PHE A 122 16.78 -8.78 3.81
C PHE A 122 15.94 -8.48 2.56
N GLY A 123 16.58 -8.21 1.42
CA GLY A 123 15.90 -7.84 0.18
C GLY A 123 15.02 -8.95 -0.37
N VAL A 124 15.47 -10.21 -0.31
CA VAL A 124 14.66 -11.37 -0.71
C VAL A 124 13.43 -11.53 0.19
N PHE A 125 13.60 -11.42 1.51
CA PHE A 125 12.47 -11.52 2.44
C PHE A 125 11.50 -10.35 2.29
N PHE A 126 12.02 -9.14 2.08
CA PHE A 126 11.23 -7.96 1.76
C PHE A 126 10.40 -8.19 0.48
N PHE A 127 10.97 -8.75 -0.58
CA PHE A 127 10.24 -9.05 -1.80
C PHE A 127 9.18 -10.13 -1.63
N MET A 128 9.37 -11.12 -0.74
CA MET A 128 8.33 -12.10 -0.43
C MET A 128 7.11 -11.41 0.22
N ILE A 129 7.33 -10.55 1.21
CA ILE A 129 6.26 -9.80 1.88
C ILE A 129 5.62 -8.78 0.93
N TYR A 130 6.44 -8.03 0.19
CA TYR A 130 5.92 -6.99 -0.68
C TYR A 130 5.20 -7.59 -1.90
N GLY A 131 5.71 -8.69 -2.45
CA GLY A 131 5.06 -9.46 -3.52
C GLY A 131 3.75 -10.11 -3.07
N SER A 132 3.65 -10.56 -1.80
CA SER A 132 2.39 -11.13 -1.29
C SER A 132 1.24 -10.14 -1.32
N MET A 133 1.53 -8.87 -1.04
CA MET A 133 0.54 -7.79 -1.08
C MET A 133 -0.09 -7.66 -2.47
N PHE A 134 0.72 -7.77 -3.53
CA PHE A 134 0.19 -7.74 -4.90
C PHE A 134 -0.71 -8.95 -5.18
N PHE A 135 -0.30 -10.15 -4.79
CA PHE A 135 -1.13 -11.37 -4.93
C PHE A 135 -2.46 -11.27 -4.16
N SER A 136 -2.46 -10.72 -2.95
CA SER A 136 -3.70 -10.49 -2.19
C SER A 136 -4.58 -9.42 -2.84
N ALA A 137 -3.99 -8.35 -3.38
CA ALA A 137 -4.73 -7.28 -4.06
C ALA A 137 -5.41 -7.75 -5.35
N ILE A 138 -4.69 -8.50 -6.19
CA ILE A 138 -5.26 -8.99 -7.46
C ILE A 138 -6.44 -9.91 -7.20
N ALA A 139 -6.37 -10.75 -6.15
CA ALA A 139 -7.44 -11.65 -5.80
C ALA A 139 -8.72 -10.85 -5.52
N LYS A 140 -8.62 -9.77 -4.73
CA LYS A 140 -9.75 -8.90 -4.40
C LYS A 140 -10.28 -8.09 -5.59
N THR A 141 -9.44 -7.67 -6.53
CA THR A 141 -9.91 -6.96 -7.73
C THR A 141 -10.46 -7.87 -8.81
N ALA A 142 -9.84 -9.03 -9.03
CA ALA A 142 -10.18 -9.93 -10.11
C ALA A 142 -11.41 -10.78 -9.76
N GLU A 143 -11.61 -11.11 -8.48
CA GLU A 143 -12.77 -11.85 -7.98
C GLU A 143 -14.11 -11.29 -8.48
N PRO A 144 -14.47 -10.00 -8.27
CA PRO A 144 -15.73 -9.46 -8.80
C PRO A 144 -15.75 -9.40 -10.33
N MET A 145 -14.59 -9.31 -10.99
CA MET A 145 -14.50 -9.25 -12.46
C MET A 145 -14.70 -10.60 -13.14
N MET A 146 -14.23 -11.67 -12.50
CA MET A 146 -14.34 -13.03 -13.01
C MET A 146 -15.67 -13.67 -12.62
N LEU A 147 -16.15 -13.40 -11.40
CA LEU A 147 -17.40 -13.93 -10.85
C LEU A 147 -18.62 -13.04 -11.12
N GLY A 148 -18.49 -11.95 -11.89
CA GLY A 148 -19.54 -10.94 -12.08
C GLY A 148 -20.91 -11.47 -12.54
N SER A 149 -21.00 -12.70 -13.07
CA SER A 149 -22.28 -13.37 -13.33
C SER A 149 -22.87 -14.13 -12.15
N ALA A 150 -22.09 -14.58 -11.17
CA ALA A 150 -22.59 -15.29 -9.98
C ALA A 150 -23.07 -14.32 -8.88
N VAL A 151 -22.37 -13.20 -8.70
CA VAL A 151 -22.75 -12.17 -7.70
C VAL A 151 -23.98 -11.38 -8.14
N ALA A 152 -24.09 -11.07 -9.44
CA ALA A 152 -25.28 -10.44 -10.02
C ALA A 152 -26.49 -11.40 -10.03
N VAL A 153 -26.28 -12.68 -10.38
CA VAL A 153 -27.36 -13.68 -10.35
C VAL A 153 -27.79 -14.02 -8.93
N SER A 154 -26.94 -13.96 -7.90
CA SER A 154 -27.41 -14.11 -6.51
C SER A 154 -28.28 -12.94 -6.04
N ALA A 155 -28.07 -11.73 -6.59
CA ALA A 155 -28.89 -10.57 -6.30
C ALA A 155 -30.23 -10.59 -7.07
N GLU A 156 -30.23 -11.04 -8.34
CA GLU A 156 -31.46 -11.14 -9.15
C GLU A 156 -32.26 -12.44 -8.92
N ALA A 157 -31.63 -13.55 -8.56
CA ALA A 157 -32.29 -14.85 -8.36
C ALA A 157 -32.94 -15.02 -6.97
N SER A 158 -32.82 -14.03 -6.08
CA SER A 158 -33.48 -14.04 -4.76
C SER A 158 -35.01 -13.77 -4.84
N GLY A 159 -35.58 -13.75 -6.05
CA GLY A 159 -37.03 -13.70 -6.29
C GLY A 159 -37.76 -15.05 -6.19
N THR A 160 -37.08 -16.19 -6.06
CA THR A 160 -37.75 -17.50 -5.97
C THR A 160 -37.01 -18.51 -5.11
N THR A 161 -37.61 -18.80 -3.95
CA THR A 161 -37.51 -20.02 -3.11
C THR A 161 -36.34 -20.97 -3.39
N ALA A 162 -35.29 -20.92 -2.55
CA ALA A 162 -34.44 -22.08 -2.26
C ALA A 162 -33.64 -21.93 -0.94
N ASN A 163 -34.02 -22.76 0.02
CA ASN A 163 -33.26 -23.44 1.07
C ASN A 163 -32.21 -22.66 1.90
N SER A 164 -32.64 -22.39 3.13
CA SER A 164 -31.90 -22.18 4.36
C SER A 164 -30.69 -23.11 4.54
N GLY A 165 -29.52 -22.57 4.25
CA GLY A 165 -28.35 -22.76 5.09
C GLY A 165 -27.75 -21.38 5.25
N THR A 166 -27.29 -21.04 6.45
CA THR A 166 -26.44 -19.87 6.73
C THR A 166 -25.71 -19.46 5.45
N LEU A 167 -26.00 -18.25 4.96
CA LEU A 167 -25.26 -17.63 3.86
C LEU A 167 -23.84 -17.31 4.36
N ASP A 168 -23.10 -18.37 4.69
CA ASP A 168 -21.66 -18.40 4.65
C ASP A 168 -21.29 -17.98 3.23
N GLN A 169 -20.82 -16.74 3.07
CA GLN A 169 -20.11 -16.30 1.86
C GLN A 169 -19.01 -17.30 1.45
N ASP A 170 -18.57 -18.16 2.37
CA ASP A 170 -17.69 -19.29 2.13
C ASP A 170 -18.22 -20.26 1.04
N LYS A 171 -19.52 -20.36 0.75
CA LYS A 171 -20.03 -21.24 -0.33
C LYS A 171 -19.99 -20.63 -1.74
N SER A 172 -20.13 -19.31 -1.90
CA SER A 172 -20.08 -18.62 -3.20
C SER A 172 -18.64 -18.47 -3.72
N ASN A 173 -17.67 -18.45 -2.80
CA ASN A 173 -16.27 -18.17 -3.11
C ASN A 173 -15.40 -19.43 -3.28
N ARG A 174 -16.00 -20.60 -3.50
CA ARG A 174 -15.28 -21.89 -3.58
C ARG A 174 -15.40 -22.53 -4.95
N VAL A 175 -14.25 -22.75 -5.60
CA VAL A 175 -14.15 -23.49 -6.86
C VAL A 175 -14.00 -24.97 -6.53
N SER A 176 -14.69 -25.83 -7.28
CA SER A 176 -14.48 -27.28 -7.22
C SER A 176 -13.22 -27.63 -8.01
N VAL A 177 -12.14 -27.96 -7.31
CA VAL A 177 -10.91 -28.48 -7.92
C VAL A 177 -10.77 -29.93 -7.47
N LEU A 178 -10.75 -30.87 -8.43
CA LEU A 178 -10.62 -32.31 -8.15
C LEU A 178 -11.64 -32.83 -7.10
N GLY A 179 -12.87 -32.30 -7.13
CA GLY A 179 -13.95 -32.70 -6.21
C GLY A 179 -13.90 -32.06 -4.81
N THR A 180 -12.89 -31.22 -4.51
CA THR A 180 -12.79 -30.49 -3.25
C THR A 180 -13.14 -29.01 -3.44
N LYS A 181 -14.04 -28.48 -2.61
CA LYS A 181 -14.39 -27.05 -2.62
C LYS A 181 -13.29 -26.24 -1.94
N VAL A 182 -12.52 -25.46 -2.69
CA VAL A 182 -11.43 -24.60 -2.17
C VAL A 182 -11.69 -23.13 -2.48
N LYS A 183 -11.29 -22.22 -1.58
CA LYS A 183 -11.46 -20.77 -1.78
C LYS A 183 -10.80 -20.34 -3.09
N LEU A 184 -11.45 -19.50 -3.88
CA LEU A 184 -10.98 -19.07 -5.21
C LEU A 184 -9.54 -18.52 -5.15
N GLN A 185 -9.24 -17.75 -4.11
CA GLN A 185 -7.92 -17.15 -3.88
C GLN A 185 -6.80 -18.21 -3.76
N THR A 186 -7.11 -19.37 -3.18
CA THR A 186 -6.18 -20.50 -3.03
C THR A 186 -5.82 -21.16 -4.36
N VAL A 187 -6.63 -20.96 -5.40
CA VAL A 187 -6.39 -21.47 -6.75
C VAL A 187 -5.81 -20.38 -7.65
N LEU A 188 -6.38 -19.18 -7.59
CA LEU A 188 -6.02 -18.05 -8.44
C LEU A 188 -4.57 -17.58 -8.20
N ILE A 189 -4.16 -17.43 -6.93
CA ILE A 189 -2.82 -16.93 -6.58
C ILE A 189 -1.72 -17.87 -7.12
N PRO A 190 -1.75 -19.20 -6.89
CA PRO A 190 -0.77 -20.11 -7.47
C PRO A 190 -0.75 -20.12 -9.00
N VAL A 191 -1.90 -20.03 -9.66
CA VAL A 191 -1.97 -19.98 -11.13
C VAL A 191 -1.26 -18.73 -11.66
N ILE A 192 -1.55 -17.56 -11.08
CA ILE A 192 -0.87 -16.31 -11.46
C ILE A 192 0.63 -16.42 -11.19
N ALA A 193 1.03 -16.99 -10.05
CA ALA A 193 2.44 -17.19 -9.71
C ALA A 193 3.17 -18.07 -10.73
N VAL A 194 2.55 -19.16 -11.21
CA VAL A 194 3.12 -20.02 -12.26
C VAL A 194 3.27 -19.25 -13.57
N VAL A 195 2.26 -18.46 -13.96
CA VAL A 195 2.32 -17.64 -15.17
C VAL A 195 3.47 -16.62 -15.07
N VAL A 196 3.55 -15.87 -13.97
CA VAL A 196 4.65 -14.92 -13.68
C VAL A 196 6.02 -15.58 -13.84
N VAL A 197 6.23 -16.73 -13.21
CA VAL A 197 7.49 -17.48 -13.31
C VAL A 197 7.80 -17.89 -14.74
N ALA A 198 6.80 -18.34 -15.52
CA ALA A 198 7.00 -18.87 -16.85
C ALA A 198 7.56 -17.84 -17.85
N TYR A 199 7.11 -16.59 -17.83
CA TYR A 199 7.59 -15.56 -18.77
C TYR A 199 8.58 -14.56 -18.14
N GLY A 200 8.45 -14.24 -16.84
CA GLY A 200 9.33 -13.29 -16.16
C GLY A 200 10.79 -13.75 -16.11
N ILE A 201 11.01 -15.07 -16.06
CA ILE A 201 12.34 -15.68 -16.08
C ILE A 201 13.10 -15.39 -17.39
N ALA A 202 12.38 -15.18 -18.50
CA ALA A 202 12.98 -15.01 -19.82
C ALA A 202 13.28 -13.54 -20.17
N GLY A 203 12.43 -12.59 -19.78
CA GLY A 203 12.43 -11.23 -20.34
C GLY A 203 13.40 -10.21 -19.74
N GLY A 204 13.84 -10.39 -18.48
CA GLY A 204 14.68 -9.42 -17.77
C GLY A 204 14.00 -8.06 -17.52
N LEU A 205 14.75 -7.07 -17.02
CA LEU A 205 14.20 -5.76 -16.65
C LEU A 205 13.62 -4.99 -17.85
N ALA A 206 14.22 -5.14 -19.04
CA ALA A 206 13.74 -4.45 -20.24
C ALA A 206 12.32 -4.89 -20.64
N ALA A 207 12.02 -6.19 -20.58
CA ALA A 207 10.66 -6.68 -20.82
C ALA A 207 9.67 -6.05 -19.84
N ALA A 208 10.00 -6.07 -18.54
CA ALA A 208 9.16 -5.51 -17.49
C ALA A 208 8.82 -4.02 -17.75
N TYR A 209 9.79 -3.23 -18.22
CA TYR A 209 9.55 -1.81 -18.49
C TYR A 209 8.67 -1.58 -19.72
N PHE A 210 8.80 -2.40 -20.77
CA PHE A 210 7.93 -2.30 -21.94
C PHE A 210 6.50 -2.73 -21.63
N THR A 211 6.32 -3.77 -20.79
CA THR A 211 4.99 -4.17 -20.33
C THR A 211 4.37 -3.11 -19.42
N ASP A 212 5.15 -2.51 -18.52
CA ASP A 212 4.72 -1.37 -17.69
C ASP A 212 4.24 -0.17 -18.51
N LEU A 213 4.91 0.14 -19.62
CA LEU A 213 4.50 1.22 -20.53
C LEU A 213 3.11 0.97 -21.12
N ILE A 214 2.91 -0.21 -21.72
CA ILE A 214 1.64 -0.55 -22.39
C ILE A 214 0.51 -0.58 -21.36
N GLN A 215 0.72 -1.31 -20.27
CA GLN A 215 -0.23 -1.43 -19.18
C GLN A 215 -0.55 -0.07 -18.56
N GLY A 216 0.46 0.75 -18.27
CA GLY A 216 0.27 2.05 -17.64
C GLY A 216 -0.60 2.96 -18.47
N ILE A 217 -0.39 3.02 -19.79
CA ILE A 217 -1.24 3.77 -20.71
C ILE A 217 -2.69 3.25 -20.66
N CYS A 218 -2.88 1.94 -20.69
CA CYS A 218 -4.20 1.33 -20.65
C CYS A 218 -4.93 1.59 -19.31
N ILE A 219 -4.26 1.42 -18.17
CA ILE A 219 -4.86 1.67 -16.84
C ILE A 219 -5.27 3.14 -16.71
N ILE A 220 -4.43 4.07 -17.15
CA ILE A 220 -4.75 5.50 -17.13
C ILE A 220 -5.98 5.77 -18.00
N GLY A 221 -5.97 5.30 -19.25
CA GLY A 221 -7.08 5.50 -20.18
C GLY A 221 -8.40 4.92 -19.66
N LEU A 222 -8.37 3.69 -19.15
CA LEU A 222 -9.55 3.03 -18.60
C LEU A 222 -10.03 3.69 -17.30
N SER A 223 -9.13 4.13 -16.43
CA SER A 223 -9.50 4.84 -15.20
C SER A 223 -10.15 6.19 -15.50
N VAL A 224 -9.62 6.93 -16.48
CA VAL A 224 -10.22 8.20 -16.94
C VAL A 224 -11.59 7.95 -17.58
N MET A 225 -11.77 6.83 -18.29
CA MET A 225 -13.04 6.45 -18.91
C MET A 225 -14.15 6.12 -17.90
N LEU A 226 -13.81 5.59 -16.71
CA LEU A 226 -14.78 5.29 -15.66
C LEU A 226 -15.53 6.53 -15.15
N ILE A 227 -14.86 7.69 -15.11
CA ILE A 227 -15.41 8.93 -14.54
C ILE A 227 -16.61 9.45 -15.36
N PRO A 228 -16.49 9.77 -16.67
CA PRO A 228 -17.63 10.27 -17.44
C PRO A 228 -18.74 9.23 -17.57
N ILE A 229 -18.41 7.94 -17.69
CA ILE A 229 -19.43 6.88 -17.74
C ILE A 229 -20.18 6.78 -16.42
N GLY A 230 -19.47 6.83 -15.31
CA GLY A 230 -20.07 6.81 -13.98
C GLY A 230 -20.92 8.03 -13.67
N LEU A 231 -20.47 9.23 -14.05
CA LEU A 231 -21.25 10.47 -13.92
C LEU A 231 -22.50 10.46 -14.80
N ASN A 232 -22.41 9.93 -16.02
CA ASN A 232 -23.58 9.74 -16.88
C ASN A 232 -24.53 8.69 -16.29
N ALA A 233 -24.01 7.58 -15.76
CA ALA A 233 -24.81 6.57 -15.07
C ALA A 233 -25.54 7.15 -13.86
N LEU A 234 -24.96 8.12 -13.15
CA LEU A 234 -25.66 8.87 -12.09
C LEU A 234 -26.71 9.83 -12.65
N SER A 235 -26.38 10.56 -13.72
CA SER A 235 -27.27 11.51 -14.36
C SER A 235 -28.50 10.84 -14.98
N ASP A 236 -28.32 9.66 -15.58
CA ASP A 236 -29.37 8.92 -16.29
C ASP A 236 -30.14 7.97 -15.38
N ASN A 237 -29.73 7.82 -14.11
CA ASN A 237 -30.41 6.93 -13.16
C ASN A 237 -31.73 7.57 -12.70
N PRO A 238 -32.90 7.01 -13.09
CA PRO A 238 -34.19 7.61 -12.78
C PRO A 238 -34.54 7.54 -11.29
N GLU A 239 -33.98 6.58 -10.55
CA GLU A 239 -34.21 6.42 -9.11
C GLU A 239 -33.40 7.43 -8.29
N LEU A 240 -32.14 7.66 -8.69
CA LEU A 240 -31.24 8.57 -7.98
C LEU A 240 -31.39 10.03 -8.42
N ASN A 241 -31.82 10.26 -9.66
CA ASN A 241 -31.90 11.57 -10.29
C ASN A 241 -33.25 11.85 -10.99
N PRO A 242 -34.38 11.83 -10.26
CA PRO A 242 -35.69 12.16 -10.84
C PRO A 242 -35.77 13.60 -11.37
N GLY A 243 -34.86 14.48 -10.95
CA GLY A 243 -34.82 15.89 -11.32
C GLY A 243 -33.92 16.23 -12.52
N GLY A 244 -33.27 15.25 -13.16
CA GLY A 244 -32.40 15.48 -14.32
C GLY A 244 -31.17 16.36 -14.03
N LYS A 245 -30.64 16.31 -12.81
CA LYS A 245 -29.44 17.02 -12.36
C LYS A 245 -28.17 16.39 -12.93
N ASN A 246 -27.05 17.11 -12.88
CA ASN A 246 -25.78 16.52 -13.32
C ASN A 246 -25.26 15.48 -12.30
N GLY A 247 -24.39 14.57 -12.72
CA GLY A 247 -23.88 13.50 -11.85
C GLY A 247 -23.15 14.00 -10.59
N PHE A 248 -22.50 15.17 -10.63
CA PHE A 248 -21.85 15.77 -9.45
C PHE A 248 -22.86 16.24 -8.40
N GLN A 249 -23.93 16.92 -8.82
CA GLN A 249 -25.04 17.32 -7.96
C GLN A 249 -25.72 16.10 -7.32
N VAL A 250 -25.90 15.02 -8.09
CA VAL A 250 -26.45 13.77 -7.56
C VAL A 250 -25.57 13.21 -6.45
N MET A 251 -24.24 13.24 -6.59
CA MET A 251 -23.33 12.79 -5.51
C MET A 251 -23.50 13.61 -4.23
N HIS A 252 -23.56 14.94 -4.34
CA HIS A 252 -23.75 15.83 -3.18
C HIS A 252 -25.10 15.64 -2.48
N GLU A 253 -26.15 15.27 -3.21
CA GLU A 253 -27.46 14.97 -2.62
C GLU A 253 -27.56 13.60 -1.97
N GLN A 254 -26.81 12.63 -2.49
CA GLN A 254 -26.88 11.24 -2.05
C GLN A 254 -25.93 10.96 -0.88
N LEU A 255 -24.72 11.52 -0.92
CA LEU A 255 -23.67 11.28 0.06
C LEU A 255 -23.71 12.31 1.20
N PRO A 256 -23.27 11.94 2.41
CA PRO A 256 -23.07 12.90 3.50
C PRO A 256 -22.05 13.99 3.12
N GLU A 257 -22.20 15.22 3.62
CA GLU A 257 -21.24 16.32 3.38
C GLU A 257 -19.80 15.93 3.80
N SER A 258 -19.65 15.14 4.86
CA SER A 258 -18.35 14.65 5.33
C SER A 258 -17.61 13.79 4.30
N PHE A 259 -18.29 13.26 3.27
CA PHE A 259 -17.63 12.53 2.20
C PHE A 259 -16.79 13.44 1.29
N PHE A 260 -17.01 14.75 1.33
CA PHE A 260 -16.27 15.74 0.55
C PHE A 260 -15.20 16.47 1.37
N ASP A 261 -14.96 16.05 2.62
CA ASP A 261 -13.88 16.57 3.44
C ASP A 261 -12.53 15.97 3.01
N VAL A 262 -11.62 16.81 2.51
CA VAL A 262 -10.30 16.37 2.01
C VAL A 262 -9.32 16.06 3.13
N ILE A 263 -9.30 16.84 4.21
CA ILE A 263 -8.35 16.69 5.32
C ILE A 263 -8.86 15.67 6.36
N GLY A 264 -10.16 15.37 6.33
CA GLY A 264 -10.85 14.53 7.30
C GLY A 264 -11.15 15.26 8.62
N ASN A 265 -12.30 14.96 9.22
CA ASN A 265 -12.67 15.45 10.55
C ASN A 265 -12.04 14.58 11.65
N SER A 266 -12.27 14.93 12.93
CA SER A 266 -11.80 14.18 14.13
C SER A 266 -12.16 12.68 14.14
N GLY A 267 -12.98 12.23 13.20
CA GLY A 267 -13.33 10.84 12.97
C GLY A 267 -12.60 10.12 11.83
N SER A 268 -11.73 10.78 11.06
CA SER A 268 -10.94 10.15 10.00
C SER A 268 -9.88 9.21 10.58
N GLU A 269 -9.61 8.09 9.91
CA GLU A 269 -8.59 7.12 10.33
C GLU A 269 -7.16 7.70 10.26
N ILE A 270 -6.97 8.81 9.55
CA ILE A 270 -5.68 9.44 9.23
C ILE A 270 -5.66 10.87 9.78
N SER A 271 -4.99 11.08 10.90
CA SER A 271 -4.73 12.43 11.43
C SER A 271 -3.55 13.09 10.72
N LEU A 272 -3.46 14.42 10.77
CA LEU A 272 -2.33 15.17 10.18
C LEU A 272 -0.97 14.77 10.79
N LEU A 273 -0.95 14.49 12.09
CA LEU A 273 0.25 14.00 12.78
C LEU A 273 0.67 12.62 12.25
N TYR A 274 -0.31 11.73 12.05
CA TYR A 274 -0.06 10.40 11.49
C TYR A 274 0.41 10.45 10.04
N LEU A 275 -0.19 11.34 9.23
CA LEU A 275 0.24 11.59 7.87
C LEU A 275 1.70 12.06 7.83
N THR A 276 2.07 13.03 8.69
CA THR A 276 3.44 13.55 8.77
C THR A 276 4.43 12.46 9.17
N ALA A 277 4.08 11.66 10.18
CA ALA A 277 4.90 10.53 10.61
C ALA A 277 5.09 9.52 9.46
N MET A 278 4.02 9.17 8.74
CA MET A 278 4.06 8.30 7.57
C MET A 278 4.95 8.81 6.45
N VAL A 279 4.89 10.10 6.13
CA VAL A 279 5.77 10.72 5.13
C VAL A 279 7.24 10.56 5.54
N LEU A 280 7.58 10.84 6.80
CA LEU A 280 8.96 10.72 7.30
C LEU A 280 9.48 9.27 7.26
N ALA A 281 8.66 8.30 7.68
CA ALA A 281 9.04 6.90 7.62
C ALA A 281 9.29 6.41 6.20
N ASN A 282 8.39 6.75 5.28
CA ASN A 282 8.48 6.33 3.90
C ASN A 282 9.63 7.02 3.17
N LEU A 283 9.88 8.31 3.43
CA LEU A 283 11.07 9.01 2.93
C LEU A 283 12.37 8.33 3.41
N THR A 284 12.38 7.88 4.67
CA THR A 284 13.53 7.20 5.26
C THR A 284 13.74 5.81 4.65
N GLY A 285 12.67 5.03 4.49
CA GLY A 285 12.72 3.63 4.05
C GLY A 285 12.77 3.40 2.54
N ILE A 286 12.21 4.29 1.71
CA ILE A 286 12.09 4.06 0.26
C ILE A 286 13.44 3.90 -0.41
N VAL A 287 14.44 4.68 0.03
CA VAL A 287 15.76 4.74 -0.62
C VAL A 287 16.56 3.44 -0.46
N VAL A 288 16.19 2.60 0.51
CA VAL A 288 16.82 1.31 0.77
C VAL A 288 15.97 0.12 0.30
N GLN A 289 14.84 0.35 -0.36
CA GLN A 289 14.10 -0.73 -0.98
C GLN A 289 14.90 -1.30 -2.16
N PRO A 290 15.09 -2.63 -2.27
CA PRO A 290 16.09 -3.16 -3.19
C PRO A 290 15.81 -2.88 -4.67
N HIS A 291 14.54 -2.88 -5.08
CA HIS A 291 14.14 -2.60 -6.46
C HIS A 291 14.42 -1.16 -6.89
N PHE A 292 14.56 -0.25 -5.94
CA PHE A 292 14.77 1.17 -6.19
C PHE A 292 16.16 1.46 -6.81
N ILE A 293 17.14 0.53 -6.74
CA ILE A 293 18.38 0.64 -7.53
C ILE A 293 18.08 0.69 -9.03
N ALA A 294 17.11 -0.10 -9.50
CA ALA A 294 16.78 -0.24 -10.90
C ALA A 294 15.73 0.81 -11.32
N THR A 295 14.61 0.86 -10.59
CA THR A 295 13.46 1.74 -10.90
C THR A 295 13.63 3.17 -10.40
N GLY A 296 14.48 3.41 -9.40
CA GLY A 296 14.83 4.73 -8.88
C GLY A 296 15.84 5.48 -9.75
N GLY A 297 16.14 5.01 -10.96
CA GLY A 297 16.95 5.73 -11.95
C GLY A 297 18.31 5.11 -12.28
N GLY A 298 18.73 4.03 -11.62
CA GLY A 298 20.01 3.36 -11.94
C GLY A 298 20.04 2.71 -13.33
N SER A 299 18.88 2.40 -13.89
CA SER A 299 18.72 1.88 -15.27
C SER A 299 18.55 2.99 -16.33
N ALA A 300 18.55 4.26 -15.94
CA ALA A 300 18.36 5.37 -16.87
C ALA A 300 19.62 5.67 -17.68
N LYS A 301 19.45 6.19 -18.91
CA LYS A 301 20.59 6.59 -19.75
C LYS A 301 21.41 7.74 -19.15
N THR A 302 20.74 8.72 -18.56
CA THR A 302 21.35 9.94 -18.02
C THR A 302 20.75 10.27 -16.65
N GLU A 303 21.45 11.11 -15.87
CA GLU A 303 20.93 11.63 -14.60
C GLU A 303 19.61 12.39 -14.81
N TYR A 304 19.52 13.22 -15.86
CA TYR A 304 18.29 13.94 -16.18
C TYR A 304 17.13 13.00 -16.52
N ASN A 305 17.39 11.91 -17.24
CA ASN A 305 16.36 10.91 -17.54
C ASN A 305 15.89 10.19 -16.27
N ALA A 306 16.80 9.92 -15.32
CA ALA A 306 16.45 9.37 -14.02
C ALA A 306 15.53 10.31 -13.23
N ARG A 307 15.88 11.61 -13.14
CA ARG A 307 15.09 12.63 -12.44
C ARG A 307 13.69 12.75 -13.01
N VAL A 308 13.60 13.01 -14.33
CA VAL A 308 12.32 13.21 -15.02
C VAL A 308 11.48 11.94 -14.97
N GLY A 309 12.09 10.78 -15.23
CA GLY A 309 11.40 9.50 -15.17
C GLY A 309 10.74 9.26 -13.83
N LEU A 310 11.53 9.31 -12.75
CA LEU A 310 11.07 9.01 -11.41
C LEU A 310 10.02 10.00 -10.90
N VAL A 311 10.22 11.30 -11.12
CA VAL A 311 9.31 12.36 -10.64
C VAL A 311 8.01 12.39 -11.45
N VAL A 312 8.08 12.41 -12.78
CA VAL A 312 6.88 12.47 -13.63
C VAL A 312 6.05 11.20 -13.47
N GLY A 313 6.68 10.02 -13.39
CA GLY A 313 5.96 8.75 -13.20
C GLY A 313 5.18 8.73 -11.89
N ASN A 314 5.79 9.20 -10.80
CA ASN A 314 5.12 9.28 -9.51
C ASN A 314 4.04 10.36 -9.46
N PHE A 315 4.22 11.53 -10.08
CA PHE A 315 3.15 12.54 -10.17
C PHE A 315 1.98 12.08 -11.03
N LEU A 316 2.24 11.40 -12.16
CA LEU A 316 1.20 10.82 -12.99
C LEU A 316 0.34 9.84 -12.18
N LYS A 317 0.97 9.03 -11.32
CA LYS A 317 0.26 8.18 -10.36
C LYS A 317 -0.62 9.00 -9.41
N ARG A 318 -0.11 10.07 -8.81
CA ARG A 318 -0.89 10.91 -7.86
C ARG A 318 -2.08 11.56 -8.53
N PHE A 319 -1.93 11.99 -9.77
CA PHE A 319 -3.03 12.49 -10.58
C PHE A 319 -4.09 11.40 -10.82
N CYS A 320 -3.68 10.18 -11.17
CA CYS A 320 -4.60 9.04 -11.31
C CYS A 320 -5.34 8.70 -10.02
N THR A 321 -4.70 8.84 -8.85
CA THR A 321 -5.36 8.61 -7.55
C THR A 321 -6.56 9.54 -7.36
N LEU A 322 -6.54 10.79 -7.82
CA LEU A 322 -7.72 11.66 -7.79
C LEU A 322 -8.86 11.12 -8.64
N GLY A 323 -8.54 10.56 -9.81
CA GLY A 323 -9.53 9.87 -10.64
C GLY A 323 -10.13 8.64 -9.95
N TRP A 324 -9.32 7.90 -9.19
CA TRP A 324 -9.80 6.75 -8.43
C TRP A 324 -10.71 7.15 -7.28
N VAL A 325 -10.41 8.25 -6.59
CA VAL A 325 -11.29 8.85 -5.57
C VAL A 325 -12.64 9.20 -6.19
N LEU A 326 -12.66 9.87 -7.35
CA LEU A 326 -13.89 10.20 -8.06
C LEU A 326 -14.71 8.95 -8.42
N THR A 327 -14.08 7.94 -9.01
CA THR A 327 -14.76 6.66 -9.32
C THR A 327 -15.29 5.98 -8.06
N ALA A 328 -14.59 6.08 -6.93
CA ALA A 328 -15.04 5.51 -5.67
C ALA A 328 -16.23 6.28 -5.05
N LEU A 329 -16.28 7.61 -5.19
CA LEU A 329 -17.46 8.41 -4.82
C LEU A 329 -18.66 8.08 -5.71
N ILE A 330 -18.43 7.91 -7.02
CA ILE A 330 -19.46 7.43 -7.95
C ILE A 330 -19.96 6.05 -7.50
N ALA A 331 -19.06 5.13 -7.15
CA ALA A 331 -19.43 3.80 -6.68
C ALA A 331 -20.18 3.84 -5.34
N ALA A 332 -19.76 4.69 -4.40
CA ALA A 332 -20.47 4.94 -3.14
C ALA A 332 -21.85 5.56 -3.36
N THR A 333 -22.06 6.24 -4.49
CA THR A 333 -23.36 6.81 -4.86
C THR A 333 -24.22 5.81 -5.63
N LEU A 334 -23.68 5.02 -6.55
CA LEU A 334 -24.46 4.07 -7.35
C LEU A 334 -24.79 2.80 -6.56
N TYR A 335 -23.86 2.31 -5.75
CA TYR A 335 -23.85 0.94 -5.22
C TYR A 335 -23.84 0.87 -3.68
N ALA A 336 -24.30 1.92 -3.00
CA ALA A 336 -24.38 1.99 -1.54
C ALA A 336 -25.19 0.84 -0.90
N ASP A 337 -26.15 0.33 -1.65
CA ASP A 337 -27.12 -0.69 -1.29
C ASP A 337 -26.68 -2.12 -1.63
N VAL A 338 -25.49 -2.28 -2.23
CA VAL A 338 -24.92 -3.60 -2.56
C VAL A 338 -24.32 -4.23 -1.29
N PRO A 339 -24.90 -5.32 -0.76
CA PRO A 339 -24.49 -5.88 0.54
C PRO A 339 -23.02 -6.34 0.55
N ALA A 340 -22.55 -6.90 -0.56
CA ALA A 340 -21.17 -7.36 -0.72
C ALA A 340 -20.15 -6.22 -0.59
N LEU A 341 -20.49 -4.99 -1.00
CA LEU A 341 -19.61 -3.83 -0.89
C LEU A 341 -19.61 -3.26 0.54
N VAL A 342 -20.75 -3.32 1.22
CA VAL A 342 -20.88 -2.92 2.63
C VAL A 342 -20.07 -3.86 3.52
N GLU A 343 -20.17 -5.17 3.28
CA GLU A 343 -19.44 -6.19 4.04
C GLU A 343 -17.94 -6.17 3.71
N ASN A 344 -17.59 -6.05 2.43
CA ASN A 344 -16.20 -6.00 1.97
C ASN A 344 -15.92 -4.85 1.00
N PRO A 345 -15.62 -3.65 1.53
CA PRO A 345 -15.35 -2.47 0.71
C PRO A 345 -14.12 -2.58 -0.19
N ASP A 346 -13.26 -3.60 -0.04
CA ASP A 346 -12.13 -3.83 -0.94
C ASP A 346 -12.59 -4.17 -2.37
N LEU A 347 -13.82 -4.67 -2.53
CA LEU A 347 -14.39 -5.05 -3.82
C LEU A 347 -14.84 -3.85 -4.65
N THR A 348 -14.95 -2.65 -4.05
CA THR A 348 -15.54 -1.45 -4.65
C THR A 348 -14.96 -1.13 -6.03
N TRP A 349 -13.64 -1.10 -6.15
CA TRP A 349 -12.97 -0.74 -7.40
C TRP A 349 -13.25 -1.74 -8.52
N GLY A 350 -13.11 -3.04 -8.22
CA GLY A 350 -13.34 -4.12 -9.18
C GLY A 350 -14.80 -4.19 -9.61
N TYR A 351 -15.72 -4.03 -8.66
CA TYR A 351 -17.16 -4.00 -8.91
C TYR A 351 -17.54 -2.80 -9.80
N ALA A 352 -17.12 -1.59 -9.45
CA ALA A 352 -17.40 -0.39 -10.26
C ALA A 352 -16.83 -0.52 -11.68
N SER A 353 -15.61 -1.07 -11.82
CA SER A 353 -15.00 -1.30 -13.13
C SER A 353 -15.82 -2.26 -14.00
N MET A 354 -16.41 -3.30 -13.40
CA MET A 354 -17.26 -4.25 -14.12
C MET A 354 -18.59 -3.66 -14.56
N GLN A 355 -19.24 -2.92 -13.66
CA GLN A 355 -20.57 -2.40 -13.92
C GLN A 355 -20.53 -1.22 -14.90
N LEU A 356 -19.50 -0.38 -14.83
CA LEU A 356 -19.40 0.82 -15.66
C LEU A 356 -18.76 0.57 -17.03
N LEU A 357 -17.76 -0.30 -17.15
CA LEU A 357 -17.13 -0.54 -18.45
C LEU A 357 -18.02 -1.39 -19.34
N GLY A 358 -17.96 -1.17 -20.66
CA GLY A 358 -18.61 -2.02 -21.65
C GLY A 358 -17.83 -3.30 -21.97
N PRO A 359 -18.44 -4.25 -22.73
CA PRO A 359 -17.73 -5.43 -23.22
C PRO A 359 -16.44 -5.07 -23.98
N GLY A 360 -15.38 -5.84 -23.76
CA GLY A 360 -14.03 -5.58 -24.24
C GLY A 360 -13.20 -4.74 -23.30
N PHE A 361 -13.74 -3.60 -22.86
CA PHE A 361 -13.05 -2.74 -21.88
C PHE A 361 -12.97 -3.41 -20.50
N ARG A 362 -13.97 -4.21 -20.11
CA ARG A 362 -13.90 -5.04 -18.90
C ARG A 362 -12.75 -6.05 -18.99
N GLY A 363 -12.65 -6.77 -20.11
CA GLY A 363 -11.56 -7.70 -20.38
C GLY A 363 -10.19 -7.03 -20.41
N LEU A 364 -10.08 -5.85 -21.04
CA LEU A 364 -8.84 -5.07 -21.07
C LEU A 364 -8.45 -4.57 -19.67
N MET A 365 -9.41 -4.10 -18.88
CA MET A 365 -9.16 -3.68 -17.49
C MET A 365 -8.63 -4.85 -16.66
N LEU A 366 -9.30 -6.01 -16.74
CA LEU A 366 -8.84 -7.21 -16.03
C LEU A 366 -7.42 -7.61 -16.48
N ALA A 367 -7.15 -7.60 -17.78
CA ALA A 367 -5.84 -7.92 -18.33
C ALA A 367 -4.76 -6.94 -17.83
N CYS A 368 -5.04 -5.63 -17.79
CA CYS A 368 -4.12 -4.62 -17.31
C CYS A 368 -3.87 -4.72 -15.80
N LEU A 369 -4.90 -5.02 -14.99
CA LEU A 369 -4.75 -5.25 -13.56
C LEU A 369 -3.90 -6.50 -13.26
N LEU A 370 -4.11 -7.58 -14.01
CA LEU A 370 -3.28 -8.79 -13.94
C LEU A 370 -1.84 -8.49 -14.35
N ALA A 371 -1.65 -7.71 -15.41
CA ALA A 371 -0.34 -7.29 -15.89
C ALA A 371 0.43 -6.42 -14.88
N ALA A 372 -0.27 -5.55 -14.13
CA ALA A 372 0.33 -4.65 -13.15
C ALA A 372 1.01 -5.39 -12.00
N LEU A 373 0.34 -6.43 -11.53
CA LEU A 373 0.95 -7.34 -10.57
C LEU A 373 2.15 -8.05 -11.17
N MET A 374 1.95 -8.56 -12.38
CA MET A 374 2.90 -9.36 -13.12
C MET A 374 4.24 -8.64 -13.30
N SER A 375 4.22 -7.39 -13.76
CA SER A 375 5.44 -6.59 -13.94
C SER A 375 6.14 -6.25 -12.62
N SER A 376 5.36 -5.98 -11.55
CA SER A 376 5.91 -5.69 -10.23
C SER A 376 6.63 -6.90 -9.64
N VAL A 377 6.00 -8.07 -9.69
CA VAL A 377 6.61 -9.32 -9.21
C VAL A 377 7.81 -9.71 -10.08
N ASP A 378 7.75 -9.49 -11.40
CA ASP A 378 8.89 -9.70 -12.30
C ASP A 378 10.08 -8.80 -11.96
N ALA A 379 9.86 -7.51 -11.72
CA ALA A 379 10.92 -6.58 -11.33
C ALA A 379 11.56 -7.01 -10.00
N GLN A 380 10.76 -7.41 -9.01
CA GLN A 380 11.26 -7.96 -7.75
C GLN A 380 12.04 -9.25 -7.94
N MET A 381 11.57 -10.12 -8.82
CA MET A 381 12.21 -11.38 -9.17
C MET A 381 13.60 -11.13 -9.76
N VAL A 382 13.70 -10.25 -10.76
CA VAL A 382 14.94 -9.88 -11.44
C VAL A 382 15.91 -9.19 -10.48
N VAL A 383 15.44 -8.24 -9.66
CA VAL A 383 16.32 -7.55 -8.70
C VAL A 383 16.77 -8.48 -7.58
N GLY A 384 15.87 -9.32 -7.05
CA GLY A 384 16.17 -10.31 -6.02
C GLY A 384 17.18 -11.34 -6.50
N ALA A 385 17.06 -11.78 -7.75
CA ALA A 385 18.06 -12.60 -8.43
C ALA A 385 19.44 -11.93 -8.43
N GLY A 386 19.52 -10.65 -8.82
CA GLY A 386 20.76 -9.89 -8.82
C GLY A 386 21.39 -9.80 -7.42
N LEU A 387 20.57 -9.54 -6.40
CA LEU A 387 21.01 -9.44 -5.01
C LEU A 387 21.70 -10.73 -4.53
N ILE A 388 21.08 -11.88 -4.76
CA ILE A 388 21.64 -13.17 -4.32
C ILE A 388 22.85 -13.55 -5.15
N VAL A 389 22.78 -13.43 -6.48
CA VAL A 389 23.89 -13.80 -7.36
C VAL A 389 25.15 -13.01 -7.00
N ARG A 390 25.05 -11.67 -6.88
CA ARG A 390 26.21 -10.81 -6.70
C ARG A 390 26.75 -10.75 -5.29
N ASN A 391 25.89 -10.85 -4.28
CA ASN A 391 26.31 -10.61 -2.89
C ASN A 391 26.35 -11.89 -2.03
N LEU A 392 25.85 -13.01 -2.55
CA LEU A 392 25.77 -14.27 -1.80
C LEU A 392 26.41 -15.42 -2.60
N TYR A 393 25.90 -15.70 -3.80
CA TYR A 393 26.33 -16.84 -4.60
C TYR A 393 27.79 -16.71 -5.05
N VAL A 394 28.14 -15.64 -5.78
CA VAL A 394 29.52 -15.45 -6.26
C VAL A 394 30.51 -15.26 -5.11
N PRO A 395 30.27 -14.36 -4.12
CA PRO A 395 31.31 -14.08 -3.13
C PRO A 395 31.55 -15.18 -2.10
N PHE A 396 30.56 -16.04 -1.82
CA PHE A 396 30.62 -17.02 -0.72
C PHE A 396 30.42 -18.48 -1.15
N LEU A 397 29.68 -18.77 -2.22
CA LEU A 397 29.39 -20.16 -2.64
C LEU A 397 30.25 -20.60 -3.84
N ARG A 398 30.34 -19.79 -4.91
CA ARG A 398 31.15 -20.06 -6.11
C ARG A 398 31.79 -18.79 -6.69
N PRO A 399 33.03 -18.47 -6.28
CA PRO A 399 33.77 -17.31 -6.79
C PRO A 399 34.03 -17.32 -8.30
N ASP A 400 34.25 -18.49 -8.89
CA ASP A 400 34.59 -18.65 -10.31
C ASP A 400 33.37 -19.00 -11.19
N ALA A 401 32.16 -18.65 -10.74
CA ALA A 401 30.94 -18.95 -11.47
C ALA A 401 30.90 -18.28 -12.85
N SER A 402 30.60 -19.06 -13.88
CA SER A 402 30.36 -18.57 -15.23
C SER A 402 29.09 -17.70 -15.30
N GLU A 403 28.97 -16.87 -16.34
CA GLU A 403 27.75 -16.08 -16.56
C GLU A 403 26.49 -16.95 -16.64
N ARG A 404 26.60 -18.12 -17.27
CA ARG A 404 25.50 -19.08 -17.38
C ARG A 404 25.05 -19.62 -16.02
N GLU A 405 25.98 -19.95 -15.13
CA GLU A 405 25.66 -20.39 -13.77
C GLU A 405 25.02 -19.26 -12.97
N CYS A 406 25.53 -18.04 -13.09
CA CYS A 406 24.96 -16.85 -12.46
C CYS A 406 23.51 -16.61 -12.91
N LEU A 407 23.23 -16.74 -14.21
CA LEU A 407 21.88 -16.59 -14.74
C LEU A 407 20.93 -17.68 -14.18
N TRP A 408 21.37 -18.95 -14.10
CA TRP A 408 20.55 -20.01 -13.52
C TRP A 408 20.30 -19.83 -12.02
N ALA A 409 21.32 -19.43 -11.25
CA ALA A 409 21.17 -19.10 -9.84
C ALA A 409 20.20 -17.94 -9.63
N GLY A 410 20.23 -16.94 -10.52
CA GLY A 410 19.27 -15.84 -10.56
C GLY A 410 17.83 -16.34 -10.78
N ARG A 411 17.61 -17.19 -11.79
CA ARG A 411 16.30 -17.77 -12.09
C ARG A 411 15.74 -18.60 -10.93
N LEU A 412 16.58 -19.41 -10.27
CA LEU A 412 16.19 -20.17 -9.09
C LEU A 412 15.79 -19.27 -7.92
N THR A 413 16.58 -18.22 -7.66
CA THR A 413 16.25 -17.20 -6.66
C THR A 413 14.89 -16.56 -6.95
N GLY A 414 14.65 -16.25 -8.23
CA GLY A 414 13.39 -15.69 -8.66
C GLY A 414 12.18 -16.57 -8.33
N MET A 415 12.28 -17.87 -8.64
CA MET A 415 11.24 -18.85 -8.29
C MET A 415 10.99 -18.92 -6.78
N ILE A 416 12.05 -18.84 -5.96
CA ILE A 416 11.94 -18.84 -4.50
C ILE A 416 11.22 -17.59 -4.00
N VAL A 417 11.52 -16.40 -4.56
CA VAL A 417 10.84 -15.15 -4.20
C VAL A 417 9.35 -15.23 -4.50
N VAL A 418 8.97 -15.70 -5.70
CA VAL A 418 7.55 -15.83 -6.09
C VAL A 418 6.82 -16.88 -5.25
N ALA A 419 7.44 -18.03 -5.01
CA ALA A 419 6.87 -19.07 -4.15
C ALA A 419 6.67 -18.57 -2.70
N GLY A 420 7.64 -17.82 -2.17
CA GLY A 420 7.54 -17.17 -0.87
C GLY A 420 6.41 -16.14 -0.83
N ALA A 421 6.32 -15.27 -1.84
CA ALA A 421 5.23 -14.30 -1.95
C ALA A 421 3.84 -14.95 -2.00
N CYS A 422 3.69 -16.05 -2.75
CA CYS A 422 2.47 -16.86 -2.78
C CYS A 422 2.14 -17.44 -1.38
N PHE A 423 3.14 -18.01 -0.69
CA PHE A 423 2.97 -18.54 0.66
C PHE A 423 2.51 -17.46 1.66
N PHE A 424 3.15 -16.30 1.65
CA PHE A 424 2.77 -15.18 2.50
C PHE A 424 1.36 -14.66 2.15
N ALA A 425 0.99 -14.61 0.87
CA ALA A 425 -0.33 -14.13 0.43
C ALA A 425 -1.47 -15.05 0.90
N LEU A 426 -1.21 -16.36 0.96
CA LEU A 426 -2.18 -17.36 1.43
C LEU A 426 -2.25 -17.47 2.96
N THR A 427 -1.18 -17.08 3.66
CA THR A 427 -1.09 -17.19 5.12
C THR A 427 -1.59 -15.92 5.83
N PHE A 428 -1.31 -14.73 5.27
CA PHE A 428 -1.68 -13.45 5.86
C PHE A 428 -2.96 -12.91 5.21
N TYR A 429 -4.13 -13.07 5.86
CA TYR A 429 -5.42 -12.63 5.31
C TYR A 429 -5.60 -11.10 5.21
N ASP A 430 -4.84 -10.32 5.99
CA ASP A 430 -5.01 -8.86 6.08
C ASP A 430 -3.98 -8.11 5.21
N MET A 431 -4.46 -7.55 4.10
CA MET A 431 -3.64 -6.77 3.15
C MET A 431 -3.06 -5.50 3.77
N LEU A 432 -3.76 -4.84 4.69
CA LEU A 432 -3.28 -3.63 5.35
C LEU A 432 -2.11 -3.96 6.28
N LYS A 433 -2.16 -5.09 7.00
CA LYS A 433 -1.02 -5.55 7.82
C LYS A 433 0.21 -5.89 6.98
N GLN A 434 0.02 -6.50 5.80
CA GLN A 434 1.12 -6.73 4.86
C GLN A 434 1.74 -5.41 4.41
N LEU A 435 0.91 -4.41 4.05
CA LEU A 435 1.36 -3.06 3.68
C LEU A 435 2.11 -2.38 4.84
N GLU A 436 1.58 -2.40 6.06
CA GLU A 436 2.27 -1.83 7.23
C GLU A 436 3.67 -2.44 7.41
N LEU A 437 3.82 -3.75 7.25
CA LEU A 437 5.12 -4.42 7.36
C LEU A 437 6.13 -3.93 6.31
N THR A 438 5.67 -3.60 5.11
CA THR A 438 6.52 -3.06 4.03
C THR A 438 7.07 -1.67 4.34
N PHE A 439 6.42 -0.90 5.22
CA PHE A 439 6.92 0.40 5.65
C PHE A 439 8.01 0.27 6.71
N TRP A 440 7.89 -0.70 7.62
CA TRP A 440 8.80 -0.85 8.75
C TRP A 440 10.06 -1.62 8.41
N PHE A 441 9.93 -2.67 7.61
CA PHE A 441 11.03 -3.58 7.33
C PHE A 441 12.26 -2.86 6.71
N PRO A 442 12.11 -1.95 5.74
CA PRO A 442 13.23 -1.20 5.17
C PRO A 442 14.01 -0.33 6.17
N LEU A 443 13.38 0.12 7.26
CA LEU A 443 14.04 0.99 8.25
C LEU A 443 15.27 0.34 8.90
N VAL A 444 15.38 -0.99 8.90
CA VAL A 444 16.55 -1.74 9.42
C VAL A 444 17.86 -1.27 8.76
N PHE A 445 17.82 -0.96 7.47
CA PHE A 445 18.99 -0.57 6.69
C PHE A 445 19.03 0.93 6.33
N ALA A 446 17.95 1.67 6.60
CA ALA A 446 17.82 3.07 6.22
C ALA A 446 18.89 3.96 6.84
N SER A 447 19.15 3.83 8.14
CA SER A 447 20.14 4.67 8.83
C SER A 447 21.58 4.47 8.30
N PRO A 448 22.09 3.22 8.17
CA PRO A 448 23.37 2.98 7.51
C PRO A 448 23.42 3.54 6.08
N PHE A 449 22.33 3.50 5.33
CA PHE A 449 22.30 4.09 3.99
C PHE A 449 22.43 5.61 4.02
N TRP A 450 21.51 6.31 4.70
CA TRP A 450 21.46 7.77 4.74
C TRP A 450 22.73 8.39 5.31
N ILE A 451 23.24 7.86 6.42
CA ILE A 451 24.45 8.38 7.04
C ILE A 451 25.68 8.02 6.19
N GLY A 452 25.74 6.82 5.61
CA GLY A 452 26.83 6.41 4.73
C GLY A 452 26.95 7.26 3.46
N MET A 453 25.81 7.66 2.88
CA MET A 453 25.77 8.53 1.69
C MET A 453 26.44 9.89 1.90
N TYR A 454 26.45 10.43 3.12
CA TYR A 454 26.85 11.82 3.38
C TYR A 454 27.91 12.03 4.46
N TRP A 455 28.30 11.02 5.23
CA TRP A 455 29.26 11.20 6.32
C TRP A 455 30.42 10.20 6.23
N ARG A 456 31.65 10.71 6.05
CA ARG A 456 32.87 9.90 5.93
C ARG A 456 33.13 9.04 7.17
N ARG A 457 32.71 9.51 8.36
CA ARG A 457 32.93 8.81 9.64
C ARG A 457 31.94 7.68 9.89
N ALA A 458 30.93 7.48 9.04
CA ALA A 458 30.05 6.32 9.13
C ALA A 458 30.85 5.04 8.88
N THR A 459 30.96 4.17 9.89
CA THR A 459 31.83 2.98 9.84
C THR A 459 31.05 1.69 9.57
N GLY A 460 31.72 0.68 9.00
CA GLY A 460 31.10 -0.63 8.78
C GLY A 460 30.69 -1.35 10.06
N ARG A 461 31.43 -1.13 11.17
CA ARG A 461 31.07 -1.68 12.49
C ARG A 461 29.82 -1.02 13.05
N ALA A 462 29.71 0.30 12.92
CA ALA A 462 28.52 1.04 13.34
C ALA A 462 27.28 0.61 12.54
N ALA A 463 27.44 0.37 11.24
CA ALA A 463 26.36 -0.15 10.40
C ALA A 463 25.85 -1.50 10.93
N TRP A 464 26.74 -2.44 11.25
CA TRP A 464 26.37 -3.73 11.84
C TRP A 464 25.68 -3.59 13.21
N ILE A 465 26.23 -2.76 14.10
CA ILE A 465 25.63 -2.49 15.41
C ILE A 465 24.20 -1.97 15.24
N THR A 466 23.99 -1.07 14.28
CA THR A 466 22.68 -0.47 14.00
C THR A 466 21.71 -1.50 13.42
N VAL A 467 22.13 -2.31 12.45
CA VAL A 467 21.29 -3.38 11.87
C VAL A 467 20.89 -4.39 12.94
N VAL A 468 21.83 -4.83 13.79
CA VAL A 468 21.55 -5.76 14.89
C VAL A 468 20.62 -5.12 15.92
N TYR A 469 20.83 -3.85 16.27
CA TYR A 469 19.94 -3.09 17.13
C TYR A 469 18.51 -3.08 16.57
N CYS A 470 18.34 -2.71 15.31
CA CYS A 470 17.02 -2.67 14.65
C CYS A 470 16.35 -4.04 14.65
N LEU A 471 17.06 -5.11 14.26
CA LEU A 471 16.51 -6.46 14.27
C LEU A 471 16.08 -6.88 15.68
N PHE A 472 16.89 -6.57 16.68
CA PHE A 472 16.62 -6.98 18.06
C PHE A 472 15.46 -6.18 18.68
N PHE A 473 15.49 -4.84 18.57
CA PHE A 473 14.51 -3.96 19.20
C PHE A 473 13.17 -3.89 18.46
N PHE A 474 13.14 -4.04 17.14
CA PHE A 474 11.89 -3.92 16.37
C PHE A 474 11.24 -5.26 16.05
N PHE A 475 11.98 -6.37 16.06
CA PHE A 475 11.45 -7.68 15.69
C PHE A 475 11.64 -8.72 16.79
N VAL A 476 12.86 -8.95 17.28
CA VAL A 476 13.13 -10.05 18.21
C VAL A 476 12.49 -9.84 19.58
N ILE A 477 12.79 -8.74 20.29
CA ILE A 477 12.23 -8.50 21.61
C ILE A 477 10.70 -8.34 21.53
N PRO A 478 10.11 -7.55 20.61
CA PRO A 478 8.66 -7.42 20.50
C PRO A 478 7.92 -8.75 20.33
N PHE A 479 8.47 -9.69 19.54
CA PHE A 479 7.78 -10.93 19.20
C PHE A 479 8.13 -12.11 20.12
N PHE A 480 9.40 -12.27 20.48
CA PHE A 480 9.89 -13.39 21.28
C PHE A 480 10.03 -13.05 22.76
N GLY A 481 10.31 -11.79 23.11
CA GLY A 481 10.43 -11.34 24.50
C GLY A 481 9.24 -11.76 25.36
N PRO A 482 7.99 -11.48 24.93
CA PRO A 482 6.79 -11.94 25.65
C PRO A 482 6.62 -13.46 25.74
N LYS A 483 7.21 -14.24 24.83
CA LYS A 483 7.13 -15.72 24.84
C LYS A 483 8.14 -16.33 25.81
N VAL A 484 9.31 -15.71 25.93
CA VAL A 484 10.38 -16.16 26.83
C VAL A 484 10.14 -15.67 28.26
N PHE A 485 9.78 -14.39 28.42
CA PHE A 485 9.55 -13.76 29.70
C PHE A 485 8.05 -13.55 29.91
N THR A 486 7.37 -14.58 30.40
CA THR A 486 5.93 -14.56 30.66
C THR A 486 5.53 -13.49 31.69
N SER A 487 6.44 -13.13 32.60
CA SER A 487 6.24 -12.05 33.58
C SER A 487 6.03 -10.67 32.94
N LEU A 488 6.47 -10.45 31.70
CA LEU A 488 6.17 -9.20 30.98
C LEU A 488 4.67 -9.10 30.68
N ARG A 489 4.02 -10.22 30.36
CA ARG A 489 2.60 -10.26 29.98
C ARG A 489 1.65 -9.92 31.11
N THR A 490 2.07 -10.00 32.36
CA THR A 490 1.24 -9.70 33.54
C THR A 490 1.72 -8.44 34.28
N ASN A 491 2.73 -7.74 33.76
CA ASN A 491 3.26 -6.55 34.41
C ASN A 491 2.28 -5.38 34.32
N ALA A 492 1.73 -4.95 35.48
CA ALA A 492 0.77 -3.86 35.58
C ALA A 492 1.23 -2.55 34.90
N ALA A 493 2.55 -2.25 34.94
CA ALA A 493 3.10 -1.05 34.32
C ALA A 493 3.08 -1.06 32.78
N LEU A 494 2.80 -2.21 32.18
CA LEU A 494 2.64 -2.42 30.74
C LEU A 494 1.18 -2.66 30.34
N MET A 495 0.25 -2.71 31.30
CA MET A 495 -1.19 -2.93 31.05
C MET A 495 -1.96 -1.64 30.78
N THR A 496 -1.26 -0.54 30.48
CA THR A 496 -1.90 0.73 30.15
C THR A 496 -2.62 0.65 28.80
N ARG A 497 -3.88 1.05 28.79
CA ARG A 497 -4.74 1.11 27.60
C ARG A 497 -5.40 2.47 27.48
N THR A 498 -5.73 2.83 26.25
CA THR A 498 -6.69 3.91 26.01
C THR A 498 -8.09 3.42 26.38
N PRO A 499 -8.99 4.32 26.83
CA PRO A 499 -10.36 3.95 27.15
C PRO A 499 -11.06 3.34 25.93
N HIS A 500 -11.77 2.23 26.12
CA HIS A 500 -12.66 1.72 25.09
C HIS A 500 -13.86 2.65 25.08
N THR A 501 -14.16 3.31 23.97
CA THR A 501 -15.27 4.26 23.94
C THR A 501 -16.25 3.92 22.85
N VAL A 502 -17.53 3.86 23.20
CA VAL A 502 -18.64 3.74 22.26
C VAL A 502 -19.29 5.10 22.20
N THR A 503 -19.06 5.81 21.09
CA THR A 503 -19.70 7.10 20.85
C THR A 503 -20.93 6.88 19.98
N THR A 504 -22.09 7.14 20.54
CA THR A 504 -23.37 7.16 19.84
C THR A 504 -23.68 8.61 19.49
N SER A 505 -23.48 8.97 18.23
CA SER A 505 -23.78 10.31 17.73
C SER A 505 -25.06 10.27 16.90
N PRO A 506 -25.99 11.22 17.08
CA PRO A 506 -27.16 11.33 16.23
C PRO A 506 -26.74 11.90 14.87
N THR A 507 -26.59 11.03 13.87
CA THR A 507 -26.19 11.40 12.52
C THR A 507 -27.42 11.54 11.65
N VAL A 508 -27.51 12.65 10.91
CA VAL A 508 -28.57 12.88 9.94
C VAL A 508 -28.44 11.85 8.83
N VAL A 509 -29.52 11.13 8.55
CA VAL A 509 -29.51 10.07 7.55
C VAL A 509 -29.37 10.69 6.15
N SER A 510 -28.38 10.24 5.38
CA SER A 510 -28.25 10.59 3.95
C SER A 510 -29.11 9.66 3.10
N ARG A 511 -29.40 10.05 1.86
CA ARG A 511 -30.17 9.19 0.94
C ARG A 511 -29.43 7.88 0.62
N SER A 512 -28.09 7.89 0.54
CA SER A 512 -27.31 6.66 0.42
C SER A 512 -27.45 5.74 1.64
N MET A 513 -27.43 6.31 2.85
CA MET A 513 -27.64 5.55 4.09
C MET A 513 -29.06 4.98 4.18
N LEU A 514 -30.08 5.68 3.69
CA LEU A 514 -31.44 5.12 3.61
C LEU A 514 -31.47 3.85 2.76
N ARG A 515 -30.87 3.89 1.56
CA ARG A 515 -30.86 2.72 0.67
C ARG A 515 -30.09 1.55 1.27
N GLN A 516 -28.95 1.84 1.90
CA GLN A 516 -28.20 0.82 2.64
C GLN A 516 -29.06 0.19 3.75
N LYS A 517 -29.73 1.01 4.56
CA LYS A 517 -30.60 0.53 5.65
C LYS A 517 -31.81 -0.27 5.17
N LEU A 518 -32.40 0.14 4.04
CA LEU A 518 -33.49 -0.60 3.42
C LEU A 518 -33.01 -1.97 2.94
N SER A 519 -31.89 -2.04 2.21
CA SER A 519 -31.29 -3.29 1.75
C SER A 519 -30.91 -4.23 2.91
N GLU A 520 -30.30 -3.68 3.98
CA GLU A 520 -30.02 -4.43 5.21
C GLU A 520 -31.29 -5.00 5.84
N ALA A 521 -32.35 -4.19 5.96
CA ALA A 521 -33.63 -4.61 6.52
C ALA A 521 -34.31 -5.68 5.65
N GLU A 522 -34.25 -5.54 4.33
CA GLU A 522 -34.84 -6.49 3.37
C GLU A 522 -34.14 -7.85 3.44
N LEU A 523 -32.82 -7.89 3.59
CA LEU A 523 -32.07 -9.13 3.78
C LEU A 523 -32.45 -9.84 5.08
N VAL A 524 -32.51 -9.10 6.20
CA VAL A 524 -32.90 -9.65 7.50
C VAL A 524 -34.34 -10.16 7.45
N TRP A 525 -35.24 -9.39 6.84
CA TRP A 525 -36.62 -9.79 6.62
C TRP A 525 -36.70 -11.06 5.76
N ALA A 526 -36.06 -11.09 4.60
CA ALA A 526 -36.09 -12.23 3.69
C ALA A 526 -35.56 -13.52 4.36
N ALA A 527 -34.49 -13.41 5.16
CA ALA A 527 -33.95 -14.54 5.91
C ALA A 527 -34.93 -15.05 6.98
N ALA A 528 -35.60 -14.15 7.70
CA ALA A 528 -36.59 -14.51 8.72
C ALA A 528 -37.86 -15.16 8.14
N GLY A 529 -38.15 -14.95 6.84
CA GLY A 529 -39.32 -15.49 6.16
C GLY A 529 -39.15 -16.88 5.53
N GLN A 530 -37.94 -17.46 5.49
CA GLN A 530 -37.65 -18.63 4.64
C GLN A 530 -38.44 -19.90 4.99
N ASP A 531 -38.78 -20.11 6.26
CA ASP A 531 -39.43 -21.34 6.74
C ASP A 531 -40.88 -21.11 7.22
N LEU A 532 -41.41 -19.89 7.07
CA LEU A 532 -42.74 -19.53 7.57
C LEU A 532 -43.85 -19.95 6.61
N THR A 533 -44.94 -20.49 7.13
CA THR A 533 -46.12 -20.88 6.34
C THR A 533 -47.43 -20.40 6.98
N GLY A 534 -48.48 -20.24 6.17
CA GLY A 534 -49.82 -19.88 6.67
C GLY A 534 -49.90 -18.50 7.35
N PRO A 535 -50.52 -18.37 8.53
CA PRO A 535 -50.76 -17.08 9.19
C PRO A 535 -49.47 -16.39 9.66
N GLU A 536 -48.43 -17.14 10.00
CA GLU A 536 -47.13 -16.59 10.40
C GLU A 536 -46.44 -15.86 9.24
N LEU A 537 -46.56 -16.40 8.02
CA LEU A 537 -46.05 -15.74 6.81
C LEU A 537 -46.81 -14.44 6.49
N ALA A 538 -48.12 -14.40 6.74
CA ALA A 538 -48.91 -13.18 6.55
C ALA A 538 -48.50 -12.07 7.52
N GLN A 539 -48.24 -12.43 8.79
CA GLN A 539 -47.74 -11.50 9.80
C GLN A 539 -46.31 -11.02 9.48
N HIS A 540 -45.44 -11.92 9.02
CA HIS A 540 -44.11 -11.59 8.54
C HIS A 540 -44.13 -10.62 7.34
N ASN A 541 -45.01 -10.85 6.37
CA ASN A 541 -45.19 -9.99 5.21
C ASN A 541 -45.71 -8.58 5.56
N ALA A 542 -46.44 -8.42 6.67
CA ALA A 542 -46.87 -7.11 7.15
C ALA A 542 -45.70 -6.23 7.63
N THR A 543 -44.59 -6.85 8.03
CA THR A 543 -43.36 -6.16 8.45
C THR A 543 -42.34 -6.01 7.31
N LYS A 544 -42.78 -6.15 6.05
CA LYS A 544 -41.87 -6.04 4.91
C LYS A 544 -41.31 -4.60 4.80
N PRO A 545 -39.98 -4.42 4.82
CA PRO A 545 -39.36 -3.12 4.56
C PRO A 545 -39.77 -2.59 3.19
N ARG A 546 -40.00 -1.28 3.08
CA ARG A 546 -40.41 -0.66 1.82
C ARG A 546 -39.91 0.78 1.68
N SER A 547 -39.65 1.18 0.45
CA SER A 547 -39.43 2.60 0.10
C SER A 547 -40.78 3.31 -0.05
N LEU A 548 -40.97 4.43 0.65
CA LEU A 548 -42.15 5.29 0.51
C LEU A 548 -41.90 6.40 -0.51
N SER A 549 -40.67 6.91 -0.56
CA SER A 549 -40.18 7.91 -1.51
C SER A 549 -38.64 7.88 -1.56
N PRO A 550 -37.97 8.56 -2.51
CA PRO A 550 -36.50 8.64 -2.54
C PRO A 550 -35.86 9.19 -1.26
N GLU A 551 -36.64 9.89 -0.44
CA GLU A 551 -36.19 10.50 0.82
C GLU A 551 -36.77 9.80 2.06
N LYS A 552 -37.64 8.78 1.90
CA LYS A 552 -38.32 8.12 3.03
C LYS A 552 -38.44 6.63 2.83
N ILE A 553 -38.03 5.87 3.84
CA ILE A 553 -38.22 4.41 3.91
C ILE A 553 -39.04 4.05 5.15
N GLU A 554 -39.66 2.88 5.12
CA GLU A 554 -40.32 2.28 6.27
C GLU A 554 -39.70 0.91 6.52
N ILE A 555 -39.12 0.72 7.71
CA ILE A 555 -38.43 -0.51 8.11
C ILE A 555 -38.92 -1.00 9.47
N PRO A 556 -38.74 -2.29 9.80
CA PRO A 556 -39.01 -2.79 11.15
C PRO A 556 -38.16 -2.09 12.21
N GLY A 557 -38.79 -1.74 13.34
CA GLY A 557 -38.18 -1.14 14.51
C GLY A 557 -38.70 -1.76 15.82
N PRO A 558 -38.22 -1.29 16.98
CA PRO A 558 -38.52 -1.91 18.28
C PRO A 558 -40.00 -1.90 18.67
N GLU A 559 -40.76 -0.87 18.25
CA GLU A 559 -42.18 -0.68 18.56
C GLU A 559 -43.09 -0.96 17.36
N GLY A 560 -42.56 -1.58 16.30
CA GLY A 560 -43.27 -1.81 15.04
C GLY A 560 -42.57 -1.14 13.85
N MET A 561 -43.30 -0.91 12.76
CA MET A 561 -42.74 -0.24 11.58
C MET A 561 -42.39 1.22 11.89
N GLN A 562 -41.18 1.63 11.54
CA GLN A 562 -40.67 2.99 11.72
C GLN A 562 -40.35 3.64 10.37
N VAL A 563 -40.69 4.92 10.24
CA VAL A 563 -40.36 5.72 9.05
C VAL A 563 -39.06 6.48 9.28
N ILE A 564 -38.13 6.36 8.34
CA ILE A 564 -36.83 7.05 8.36
C ILE A 564 -36.77 7.96 7.14
N GLU A 565 -36.47 9.23 7.38
CA GLU A 565 -36.43 10.30 6.39
C GLU A 565 -35.03 10.91 6.28
N ALA A 566 -34.51 11.02 5.06
CA ALA A 566 -33.21 11.63 4.80
C ALA A 566 -33.22 13.12 5.13
N GLY A 567 -32.13 13.65 5.68
CA GLY A 567 -32.03 15.05 6.09
C GLY A 567 -32.78 15.41 7.38
N VAL A 568 -33.74 14.59 7.81
CA VAL A 568 -34.62 14.86 8.97
C VAL A 568 -34.36 13.87 10.10
N THR A 569 -34.47 12.56 9.82
CA THR A 569 -34.30 11.54 10.84
C THR A 569 -32.83 11.46 11.23
N ARG A 570 -32.59 11.46 12.55
CA ARG A 570 -31.28 11.20 13.12
C ARG A 570 -31.26 9.79 13.67
N LEU A 571 -30.40 8.95 13.10
CA LEU A 571 -30.18 7.62 13.63
C LEU A 571 -28.94 7.63 14.52
N PRO A 572 -28.93 6.80 15.59
CA PRO A 572 -27.73 6.59 16.36
C PRO A 572 -26.67 5.95 15.45
N GLN A 573 -25.63 6.72 15.11
CA GLN A 573 -24.44 6.18 14.51
C GLN A 573 -23.51 5.78 15.65
N ILE A 574 -23.36 4.48 15.83
CA ILE A 574 -22.48 3.91 16.84
C ILE A 574 -21.08 3.86 16.27
N LYS A 575 -20.17 4.64 16.84
CA LYS A 575 -18.75 4.57 16.56
C LYS A 575 -18.04 3.95 17.75
N THR A 576 -17.58 2.72 17.57
CA THR A 576 -16.78 2.02 18.57
C THR A 576 -15.30 2.31 18.35
N SER A 577 -14.71 3.05 19.29
CA SER A 577 -13.26 3.19 19.41
C SER A 577 -12.75 2.10 20.34
N LYS A 578 -12.25 1.00 19.76
CA LYS A 578 -11.71 -0.10 20.56
C LYS A 578 -10.52 0.40 21.40
N SER A 579 -10.50 0.03 22.69
CA SER A 579 -9.34 0.28 23.55
C SER A 579 -8.09 -0.26 22.88
N THR A 580 -7.18 0.64 22.58
CA THR A 580 -5.88 0.28 22.05
C THR A 580 -4.93 0.13 23.22
N SER A 581 -4.34 -1.07 23.33
CA SER A 581 -3.21 -1.26 24.24
C SER A 581 -2.04 -0.40 23.79
N ILE A 582 -1.47 0.33 24.75
CA ILE A 582 -0.34 1.22 24.49
C ILE A 582 0.92 0.39 24.25
N PHE A 583 1.20 -0.58 25.12
CA PHE A 583 2.44 -1.36 25.07
C PHE A 583 2.28 -2.76 24.46
N TRP A 584 1.06 -3.23 24.18
CA TRP A 584 0.80 -4.55 23.60
C TRP A 584 0.01 -4.44 22.29
N SER A 585 -0.09 -5.57 21.58
CA SER A 585 -1.00 -5.70 20.44
C SER A 585 -2.45 -5.66 20.92
N SER A 586 -2.77 -6.45 21.94
CA SER A 586 -4.01 -6.36 22.70
C SER A 586 -3.74 -6.64 24.19
N ILE A 587 -4.66 -6.18 25.03
CA ILE A 587 -4.72 -6.54 26.45
C ILE A 587 -6.08 -7.18 26.65
N GLU A 588 -6.07 -8.41 27.14
CA GLU A 588 -7.24 -9.25 27.33
C GLU A 588 -7.27 -9.74 28.78
N PRO A 589 -8.45 -10.05 29.34
CA PRO A 589 -8.54 -10.65 30.65
C PRO A 589 -7.94 -12.06 30.61
N VAL A 590 -7.35 -12.49 31.73
CA VAL A 590 -6.85 -13.87 31.88
C VAL A 590 -8.02 -14.86 31.82
N ASP A 591 -9.17 -14.46 32.35
CA ASP A 591 -10.44 -15.18 32.18
C ASP A 591 -11.20 -14.57 30.99
N GLU A 592 -11.22 -15.30 29.88
CA GLU A 592 -11.87 -14.88 28.62
C GLU A 592 -13.39 -14.73 28.73
N THR A 593 -14.01 -15.20 29.83
CA THR A 593 -15.45 -15.05 30.07
C THR A 593 -15.84 -13.65 30.56
N ILE A 594 -14.86 -12.85 31.01
CA ILE A 594 -15.11 -11.50 31.55
C ILE A 594 -15.28 -10.50 30.40
N ALA A 595 -16.46 -9.88 30.33
CA ALA A 595 -16.78 -8.85 29.35
C ALA A 595 -16.46 -7.44 29.86
N LEU A 596 -16.42 -6.48 28.93
CA LEU A 596 -16.32 -5.06 29.25
C LEU A 596 -17.67 -4.54 29.80
N GLU A 597 -17.61 -3.65 30.79
CA GLU A 597 -18.76 -2.97 31.38
C GLU A 597 -18.67 -1.45 31.15
N VAL A 598 -19.80 -0.77 31.08
CA VAL A 598 -19.83 0.70 30.96
C VAL A 598 -19.46 1.31 32.31
N VAL A 599 -18.35 2.06 32.35
CA VAL A 599 -17.80 2.66 33.58
C VAL A 599 -18.04 4.17 33.64
N ALA A 600 -18.18 4.84 32.50
CA ALA A 600 -18.55 6.25 32.43
C ALA A 600 -19.41 6.54 31.20
N THR A 601 -20.29 7.54 31.30
CA THR A 601 -21.13 8.01 30.20
C THR A 601 -21.05 9.52 30.16
N ASP A 602 -20.41 10.07 29.12
CA ASP A 602 -20.32 11.50 28.87
C ASP A 602 -21.33 11.90 27.79
N VAL A 603 -22.11 12.96 28.04
CA VAL A 603 -23.07 13.49 27.07
C VAL A 603 -22.59 14.84 26.57
N ASN A 604 -22.34 14.93 25.26
CA ASN A 604 -22.01 16.19 24.64
C ASN A 604 -23.28 17.01 24.43
N GLU A 605 -23.49 18.00 25.30
CA GLU A 605 -24.68 18.87 25.28
C GLU A 605 -24.88 19.63 23.97
N ARG A 606 -23.83 19.86 23.17
CA ARG A 606 -23.94 20.59 21.89
C ARG A 606 -24.34 19.70 20.73
N THR A 607 -23.89 18.44 20.71
CA THR A 607 -24.13 17.52 19.58
C THR A 607 -25.17 16.45 19.89
N GLY A 608 -25.54 16.28 21.17
CA GLY A 608 -26.35 15.17 21.64
C GLY A 608 -25.64 13.82 21.55
N ALA A 609 -24.33 13.80 21.30
CA ALA A 609 -23.55 12.58 21.25
C ALA A 609 -23.33 12.02 22.65
N ILE A 610 -23.57 10.73 22.82
CA ILE A 610 -23.35 10.00 24.08
C ILE A 610 -22.07 9.18 23.90
N GLN A 611 -21.09 9.39 24.74
CA GLN A 611 -19.84 8.64 24.76
C GLN A 611 -19.80 7.76 26.01
N GLU A 612 -19.96 6.46 25.82
CA GLU A 612 -19.81 5.46 26.87
C GLU A 612 -18.37 4.97 26.89
N THR A 613 -17.71 5.06 28.04
CA THR A 613 -16.40 4.46 28.27
C THR A 613 -16.59 3.09 28.89
N LEU A 614 -16.14 2.05 28.19
CA LEU A 614 -16.14 0.68 28.67
C LEU A 614 -14.77 0.28 29.23
N ASP A 615 -14.79 -0.42 30.35
CA ASP A 615 -13.60 -0.97 31.00
C ASP A 615 -13.89 -2.36 31.56
N TYR A 616 -12.87 -3.11 31.98
CA TYR A 616 -13.08 -4.38 32.67
C TYR A 616 -13.45 -4.11 34.13
N PRO A 617 -14.23 -5.00 34.77
CA PRO A 617 -14.53 -4.90 36.20
C PRO A 617 -13.28 -4.68 37.06
N ALA A 618 -13.43 -3.91 38.14
CA ALA A 618 -12.33 -3.64 39.05
C ALA A 618 -11.80 -4.96 39.65
N GLY A 619 -10.49 -5.20 39.54
CA GLY A 619 -9.84 -6.42 40.04
C GLY A 619 -9.66 -7.52 39.00
N THR A 620 -10.13 -7.35 37.77
CA THR A 620 -9.85 -8.29 36.67
C THR A 620 -8.34 -8.38 36.40
N LEU A 621 -7.81 -9.61 36.42
CA LEU A 621 -6.42 -9.87 36.03
C LEU A 621 -6.30 -9.75 34.51
N LEU A 622 -5.47 -8.83 34.05
CA LEU A 622 -5.22 -8.58 32.63
C LEU A 622 -3.89 -9.18 32.19
N GLN A 623 -3.85 -9.62 30.94
CA GLN A 623 -2.64 -10.08 30.27
C GLN A 623 -2.44 -9.40 28.92
N GLY A 624 -1.20 -9.04 28.63
CA GLY A 624 -0.78 -8.58 27.30
C GLY A 624 -0.65 -9.76 26.35
N THR A 625 -1.31 -9.67 25.19
CA THR A 625 -1.26 -10.68 24.13
C THR A 625 -0.65 -10.07 22.84
N GLY A 626 -0.07 -10.94 22.01
CA GLY A 626 0.64 -10.53 20.78
C GLY A 626 2.05 -9.96 21.02
N SER A 627 2.41 -8.94 20.23
CA SER A 627 3.73 -8.30 20.28
C SER A 627 3.79 -7.11 21.22
N LEU A 628 4.96 -6.89 21.81
CA LEU A 628 5.26 -5.77 22.71
C LEU A 628 5.75 -4.54 21.93
N LYS A 629 5.07 -3.40 22.09
CA LYS A 629 5.40 -2.10 21.48
C LYS A 629 6.45 -1.35 22.30
N LEU A 630 7.70 -1.78 22.18
CA LEU A 630 8.81 -1.20 22.95
C LEU A 630 9.06 0.29 22.67
N ASN A 631 8.74 0.77 21.48
CA ASN A 631 9.06 2.15 21.08
C ASN A 631 8.32 3.17 21.94
N LEU A 632 7.13 2.83 22.42
CA LEU A 632 6.36 3.72 23.26
C LEU A 632 6.92 3.83 24.69
N LEU A 633 7.76 2.88 25.12
CA LEU A 633 8.43 2.96 26.43
C LEU A 633 9.45 4.10 26.51
N PHE A 634 9.98 4.56 25.38
CA PHE A 634 10.92 5.69 25.35
C PHE A 634 10.30 7.00 25.86
N TYR A 635 8.98 7.12 25.82
CA TYR A 635 8.27 8.31 26.26
C TYR A 635 7.95 8.33 27.76
N LYS A 636 7.99 7.17 28.43
CA LYS A 636 7.67 7.07 29.86
C LYS A 636 8.65 7.87 30.74
N PRO A 637 9.99 7.82 30.53
CA PRO A 637 10.92 8.68 31.25
C PRO A 637 10.76 10.17 30.93
N LEU A 638 10.17 10.52 29.78
CA LEU A 638 9.94 11.90 29.35
C LEU A 638 8.65 12.49 29.93
N GLY A 639 7.87 11.71 30.69
CA GLY A 639 6.61 12.17 31.30
C GLY A 639 5.49 12.44 30.29
N VAL A 640 5.58 11.92 29.07
CA VAL A 640 4.50 12.05 28.07
C VAL A 640 3.35 11.15 28.47
N ASP A 641 2.16 11.74 28.66
CA ASP A 641 0.94 10.98 28.90
C ASP A 641 0.46 10.33 27.60
N LEU A 642 0.66 9.02 27.50
CA LEU A 642 0.22 8.21 26.38
C LEU A 642 -1.25 7.76 26.52
N GLY A 643 -1.80 7.78 27.73
CA GLY A 643 -3.16 7.29 28.01
C GLY A 643 -4.26 8.19 27.45
N SER A 644 -3.99 9.50 27.38
CA SER A 644 -4.92 10.50 26.83
C SER A 644 -4.79 10.70 25.31
N GLN A 645 -3.84 10.05 24.65
CA GLN A 645 -3.61 10.24 23.21
C GLN A 645 -4.61 9.47 22.36
N SER A 646 -5.02 10.05 21.24
CA SER A 646 -5.83 9.34 20.24
C SER A 646 -5.05 8.17 19.62
N ILE A 647 -5.76 7.17 19.10
CA ILE A 647 -5.15 5.98 18.45
C ILE A 647 -4.18 6.39 17.34
N SER A 648 -4.57 7.35 16.49
CA SER A 648 -3.73 7.86 15.41
C SER A 648 -2.48 8.59 15.94
N SER A 649 -2.59 9.32 17.04
CA SER A 649 -1.45 9.97 17.70
C SER A 649 -0.50 8.94 18.31
N LEU A 650 -1.03 7.89 18.95
CA LEU A 650 -0.21 6.78 19.46
C LEU A 650 0.54 6.04 18.36
N LYS A 651 -0.11 5.76 17.22
CA LYS A 651 0.57 5.19 16.04
C LYS A 651 1.69 6.11 15.53
N SER A 652 1.47 7.42 15.57
CA SER A 652 2.48 8.42 15.19
C SER A 652 3.66 8.42 16.17
N LEU A 653 3.39 8.38 17.47
CA LEU A 653 4.41 8.36 18.52
C LEU A 653 5.23 7.07 18.50
N ASP A 654 4.62 5.91 18.21
CA ASP A 654 5.35 4.63 18.04
C ASP A 654 6.38 4.71 16.90
N LEU A 655 6.12 5.57 15.92
CA LEU A 655 6.95 5.68 14.73
C LEU A 655 8.23 6.48 14.93
N PHE A 656 8.16 7.60 15.65
CA PHE A 656 9.32 8.49 15.78
C PHE A 656 10.58 7.78 16.32
N PRO A 657 10.52 6.93 17.36
CA PRO A 657 11.69 6.21 17.83
C PRO A 657 12.20 5.20 16.81
N LYS A 658 11.32 4.57 16.01
CA LYS A 658 11.72 3.65 14.93
C LYS A 658 12.54 4.36 13.86
N ILE A 659 12.26 5.64 13.61
CA ILE A 659 13.01 6.46 12.65
C ILE A 659 14.27 7.01 13.31
N ALA A 660 14.16 7.64 14.49
CA ALA A 660 15.24 8.42 15.09
C ALA A 660 16.32 7.55 15.76
N MET A 661 15.94 6.49 16.48
CA MET A 661 16.89 5.70 17.27
C MET A 661 17.95 4.99 16.42
N PRO A 662 17.64 4.38 15.26
CA PRO A 662 18.67 3.81 14.40
C PRO A 662 19.72 4.84 13.98
N PHE A 663 19.32 6.07 13.67
CA PHE A 663 20.25 7.16 13.33
C PHE A 663 21.12 7.55 14.52
N LEU A 664 20.54 7.66 15.71
CA LEU A 664 21.30 7.96 16.92
C LEU A 664 22.33 6.86 17.23
N VAL A 665 21.91 5.59 17.17
CA VAL A 665 22.79 4.42 17.36
C VAL A 665 23.91 4.42 16.33
N MET A 666 23.59 4.66 15.06
CA MET A 666 24.58 4.72 13.98
C MET A 666 25.60 5.85 14.20
N ILE A 667 25.14 7.04 14.62
CA ILE A 667 26.03 8.18 14.90
C ILE A 667 26.95 7.86 16.08
N ILE A 668 26.41 7.44 17.22
CA ILE A 668 27.19 7.15 18.43
C ILE A 668 28.18 6.02 18.16
N ALA A 669 27.73 4.91 17.57
CA ALA A 669 28.60 3.78 17.26
C ALA A 669 29.71 4.17 16.25
N SER A 670 29.42 5.06 15.29
CA SER A 670 30.43 5.56 14.34
C SER A 670 31.50 6.42 15.01
N LEU A 671 31.15 7.16 16.06
CA LEU A 671 32.11 7.95 16.83
C LEU A 671 33.05 7.06 17.67
N LEU A 672 32.55 5.91 18.15
CA LEU A 672 33.26 4.96 19.02
C LEU A 672 34.08 3.90 18.25
N THR A 673 33.89 3.78 16.94
CA THR A 673 34.52 2.73 16.12
C THR A 673 35.63 3.28 15.22
N ARG A 674 36.51 2.39 14.77
CA ARG A 674 37.62 2.74 13.87
C ARG A 674 37.08 3.15 12.50
N LYS A 675 37.60 4.25 11.95
CA LYS A 675 37.29 4.73 10.59
C LYS A 675 37.64 3.66 9.53
N ASN A 676 36.84 3.63 8.46
CA ASN A 676 37.10 2.85 7.24
C ASN A 676 38.35 3.37 6.50
N SER A 677 38.80 2.63 5.47
CA SER A 677 39.98 3.04 4.72
C SER A 677 39.75 4.37 4.00
N GLU A 678 40.73 5.26 4.06
CA GLU A 678 40.62 6.58 3.43
C GLU A 678 40.55 6.46 1.91
N GLU A 679 41.34 5.55 1.33
CA GLU A 679 41.34 5.24 -0.11
C GLU A 679 39.96 4.79 -0.62
N ALA A 680 39.29 3.86 0.09
CA ALA A 680 37.96 3.41 -0.32
C ALA A 680 36.92 4.54 -0.21
N LEU A 681 37.01 5.36 0.85
CA LEU A 681 36.11 6.51 1.03
C LEU A 681 36.33 7.56 -0.07
N GLU A 682 37.58 7.90 -0.38
CA GLU A 682 37.91 8.84 -1.46
C GLU A 682 37.36 8.36 -2.80
N ARG A 683 37.62 7.09 -3.14
CA ARG A 683 37.10 6.48 -4.37
C ARG A 683 35.57 6.52 -4.42
N TYR A 684 34.90 6.14 -3.32
CA TYR A 684 33.45 6.15 -3.24
C TYR A 684 32.87 7.56 -3.43
N TYR A 685 33.35 8.56 -2.67
CA TYR A 685 32.80 9.91 -2.72
C TYR A 685 33.16 10.63 -4.02
N ALA A 686 34.34 10.37 -4.60
CA ALA A 686 34.69 10.85 -5.93
C ALA A 686 33.70 10.33 -6.98
N LYS A 687 33.37 9.03 -6.94
CA LYS A 687 32.37 8.44 -7.84
C LYS A 687 30.99 9.07 -7.68
N MET A 688 30.52 9.25 -6.45
CA MET A 688 29.18 9.81 -6.17
C MET A 688 29.04 11.30 -6.54
N LYS A 689 30.15 12.00 -6.72
CA LYS A 689 30.19 13.40 -7.18
C LYS A 689 30.46 13.53 -8.68
N THR A 690 30.91 12.47 -9.34
CA THR A 690 31.23 12.49 -10.77
C THR A 690 29.95 12.27 -11.59
N PRO A 691 29.52 13.28 -12.38
CA PRO A 691 28.36 13.14 -13.24
C PRO A 691 28.53 12.02 -14.25
N VAL A 692 27.43 11.35 -14.56
CA VAL A 692 27.41 10.23 -15.50
C VAL A 692 27.39 10.72 -16.95
N ASP A 693 28.28 10.17 -17.79
CA ASP A 693 28.22 10.35 -19.25
C ASP A 693 27.35 9.26 -19.92
N PRO A 694 26.50 9.60 -20.90
CA PRO A 694 25.74 8.61 -21.66
C PRO A 694 26.62 7.67 -22.50
N ASN A 695 27.84 8.09 -22.87
CA ASN A 695 28.81 7.25 -23.56
C ASN A 695 29.66 6.47 -22.52
N PRO A 696 29.62 5.12 -22.51
CA PRO A 696 30.35 4.32 -21.53
C PRO A 696 31.85 4.58 -21.48
N GLU A 697 32.51 4.78 -22.62
CA GLU A 697 33.96 5.02 -22.67
C GLU A 697 34.32 6.39 -22.06
N ALA A 698 33.56 7.42 -22.40
CA ALA A 698 33.74 8.75 -21.84
C ALA A 698 33.41 8.80 -20.33
N ASP A 699 32.41 8.04 -19.87
CA ASP A 699 32.09 7.90 -18.45
C ASP A 699 33.23 7.26 -17.66
N GLN A 700 33.82 6.18 -18.19
CA GLN A 700 34.98 5.52 -17.59
C GLN A 700 36.19 6.44 -17.51
N GLN A 701 36.48 7.21 -18.56
CA GLN A 701 37.57 8.20 -18.56
C GLN A 701 37.35 9.30 -17.52
N LYS A 702 36.13 9.86 -17.44
CA LYS A 702 35.77 10.87 -16.42
C LYS A 702 35.94 10.32 -15.00
N LEU A 703 35.52 9.07 -14.79
CA LEU A 703 35.62 8.43 -13.49
C LEU A 703 37.07 8.13 -13.11
N ALA A 704 37.89 7.66 -14.05
CA ALA A 704 39.31 7.46 -13.85
C ALA A 704 40.04 8.77 -13.52
N ALA A 705 39.69 9.87 -14.21
CA ALA A 705 40.22 11.19 -13.91
C ALA A 705 39.83 11.67 -12.49
N ALA A 706 38.57 11.44 -12.08
CA ALA A 706 38.11 11.78 -10.73
C ALA A 706 38.80 10.95 -9.64
N TYR A 707 39.17 9.70 -9.91
CA TYR A 707 39.96 8.87 -9.00
C TYR A 707 41.42 9.32 -8.92
N ALA A 708 41.99 9.83 -10.01
CA ALA A 708 43.37 10.32 -10.04
C ALA A 708 43.55 11.64 -9.28
N ASP A 709 42.53 12.52 -9.29
CA ASP A 709 42.54 13.77 -8.54
C ASP A 709 41.24 13.98 -7.73
N PRO A 710 41.12 13.35 -6.54
CA PRO A 710 39.97 13.52 -5.65
C PRO A 710 39.79 14.95 -5.13
N SER A 711 40.81 15.81 -5.21
CA SER A 711 40.72 17.20 -4.72
C SER A 711 39.73 18.05 -5.52
N THR A 712 39.50 17.70 -6.79
CA THR A 712 38.47 18.32 -7.63
C THR A 712 37.06 18.14 -7.03
N CYS A 713 36.84 17.05 -6.33
CA CYS A 713 35.59 16.70 -5.67
C CYS A 713 35.36 17.47 -4.36
N GLU A 714 36.34 18.22 -3.85
CA GLU A 714 36.15 19.10 -2.69
C GLU A 714 35.46 20.42 -3.05
N ARG A 715 35.67 20.94 -4.26
CA ARG A 715 35.11 22.24 -4.69
C ARG A 715 33.58 22.25 -4.75
N VAL A 716 33.00 21.08 -5.01
CA VAL A 716 31.55 20.85 -5.09
C VAL A 716 30.91 20.60 -3.72
N LYS A 717 31.68 20.43 -2.64
CA LYS A 717 31.11 20.30 -1.29
C LYS A 717 30.45 21.59 -0.83
N LEU A 718 29.35 21.43 -0.10
CA LEU A 718 28.69 22.50 0.65
C LEU A 718 29.53 22.93 1.85
N PHE A 719 30.19 21.98 2.51
CA PHE A 719 31.06 22.19 3.68
C PHE A 719 32.49 21.70 3.37
N PRO A 720 33.35 22.54 2.74
CA PRO A 720 34.74 22.18 2.45
C PRO A 720 35.51 21.82 3.72
N ASN A 721 36.49 20.90 3.61
CA ASN A 721 37.33 20.42 4.72
C ASN A 721 36.58 19.73 5.87
N SER A 722 35.32 19.33 5.65
CA SER A 722 34.54 18.57 6.62
C SER A 722 34.42 17.09 6.21
N ASP A 723 34.16 16.24 7.21
CA ASP A 723 33.78 14.83 7.00
C ASP A 723 32.37 14.68 6.38
N LEU A 724 31.66 15.79 6.13
CA LEU A 724 30.33 15.80 5.49
C LEU A 724 30.45 15.99 3.98
N GLU A 725 29.70 15.20 3.24
CA GLU A 725 29.83 15.02 1.79
C GLU A 725 28.64 15.60 1.01
N PHE A 726 27.88 16.49 1.64
CA PHE A 726 26.80 17.24 0.99
C PHE A 726 27.35 18.09 -0.16
N GLN A 727 26.73 17.97 -1.33
CA GLN A 727 27.06 18.77 -2.51
C GLN A 727 26.30 20.10 -2.48
N LYS A 728 26.89 21.16 -3.03
CA LYS A 728 26.16 22.42 -3.29
C LYS A 728 25.02 22.13 -4.26
N PRO A 729 23.78 22.52 -3.94
CA PRO A 729 22.66 22.30 -4.84
C PRO A 729 22.87 23.11 -6.12
N THR A 730 22.71 22.46 -7.26
CA THR A 730 22.75 23.13 -8.56
C THR A 730 21.44 23.89 -8.81
N THR A 731 21.44 24.82 -9.76
CA THR A 731 20.20 25.49 -10.19
C THR A 731 19.14 24.48 -10.64
N GLU A 732 19.55 23.39 -11.30
CA GLU A 732 18.66 22.31 -11.70
C GLU A 732 18.05 21.56 -10.50
N ASP A 733 18.82 21.36 -9.43
CA ASP A 733 18.32 20.76 -8.18
C ASP A 733 17.25 21.64 -7.54
N ILE A 734 17.54 22.94 -7.38
CA ILE A 734 16.64 23.89 -6.72
C ILE A 734 15.35 24.08 -7.52
N VAL A 735 15.47 24.33 -8.82
CA VAL A 735 14.31 24.56 -9.70
C VAL A 735 13.45 23.31 -9.77
N GLY A 736 14.04 22.14 -10.00
CA GLY A 736 13.28 20.90 -10.12
C GLY A 736 12.62 20.46 -8.82
N PHE A 737 13.30 20.60 -7.67
CA PHE A 737 12.71 20.33 -6.37
C PHE A 737 11.56 21.30 -6.06
N THR A 738 11.76 22.60 -6.28
CA THR A 738 10.74 23.63 -6.05
C THR A 738 9.52 23.42 -6.94
N LEU A 739 9.73 23.17 -8.24
CA LEU A 739 8.66 22.88 -9.18
C LEU A 739 7.88 21.61 -8.78
N SER A 740 8.58 20.56 -8.36
CA SER A 740 7.95 19.33 -7.87
C SER A 740 7.09 19.62 -6.63
N PHE A 741 7.59 20.44 -5.70
CA PHE A 741 6.84 20.81 -4.50
C PHE A 741 5.59 21.65 -4.84
N LEU A 742 5.67 22.56 -5.81
CA LEU A 742 4.52 23.32 -6.31
C LEU A 742 3.47 22.40 -6.96
N ILE A 743 3.89 21.37 -7.69
CA ILE A 743 2.97 20.36 -8.26
C ILE A 743 2.24 19.60 -7.15
N CYS A 744 2.88 19.33 -6.01
CA CYS A 744 2.18 18.74 -4.86
C CYS A 744 0.98 19.60 -4.42
N PHE A 745 1.17 20.91 -4.27
CA PHE A 745 0.07 21.81 -3.92
C PHE A 745 -0.97 21.95 -5.03
N ALA A 746 -0.56 21.90 -6.30
CA ALA A 746 -1.50 21.91 -7.42
C ALA A 746 -2.42 20.68 -7.39
N ILE A 747 -1.88 19.49 -7.08
CA ILE A 747 -2.66 18.25 -6.94
C ILE A 747 -3.61 18.33 -5.74
N ILE A 748 -3.15 18.86 -4.61
CA ILE A 748 -4.02 19.09 -3.44
C ILE A 748 -5.12 20.10 -3.76
N GLY A 749 -4.77 21.21 -4.42
CA GLY A 749 -5.72 22.22 -4.87
C GLY A 749 -6.74 21.66 -5.85
N MET A 750 -6.34 20.73 -6.73
CA MET A 750 -7.25 20.00 -7.60
C MET A 750 -8.22 19.10 -6.81
N ALA A 751 -7.76 18.45 -5.74
CA ALA A 751 -8.63 17.66 -4.86
C ALA A 751 -9.69 18.55 -4.18
N PHE A 752 -9.30 19.73 -3.68
CA PHE A 752 -10.26 20.71 -3.14
C PHE A 752 -11.19 21.28 -4.22
N TRP A 753 -10.69 21.53 -5.43
CA TRP A 753 -11.55 21.99 -6.51
C TRP A 753 -12.61 20.96 -6.88
N ILE A 754 -12.25 19.67 -6.91
CA ILE A 754 -13.18 18.57 -7.16
C ILE A 754 -14.36 18.57 -6.16
N THR A 755 -14.14 18.93 -4.89
CA THR A 755 -15.19 18.93 -3.86
C THR A 755 -16.22 20.05 -4.04
N THR A 756 -15.91 21.03 -4.89
CA THR A 756 -16.82 22.15 -5.21
C THR A 756 -17.66 21.90 -6.45
N LEU A 757 -17.39 20.80 -7.18
CA LEU A 757 -18.13 20.46 -8.39
C LEU A 757 -19.53 19.98 -8.03
N GLY A 758 -20.56 20.68 -8.53
CA GLY A 758 -21.95 20.30 -8.33
C GLY A 758 -22.57 20.72 -6.99
N VAL A 759 -21.85 21.55 -6.21
CA VAL A 759 -22.37 22.27 -5.03
C VAL A 759 -23.20 23.49 -5.44
#